data_AF-A0A928PID9-F1
#
_entry.id   AF-A0A928PID9-F1
#
_cell.length_a   1.000
_cell.length_b   1.000
_cell.length_c   1.000
_cell.angle_alpha   90.00
_cell.angle_beta   90.00
_cell.angle_gamma   90.00
#
_symmetry.space_group_name_H-M   'P 1'
#
loop_
_entity.id
_entity.type
_entity.pdbx_description
1 polymer ?
#
loop_
_entity_poly.entity_id
_entity_poly.type
_entity_poly.pdbx_seq_one_letter_code
_entity_poly.pdbx_strand_id
1 'polypeptide(L)'
;MLKILKKVVCFVMATFVLGATLPTFAVEPELKPIKILAIGNSYSNNATFYVSKIAESMGKSVSVTSLYDDGCPIERHVKWYNENAKEYEFYVDGVNISSPYKNTMKEVFERDDYDYITIQQSSTDAPKFSTYWTEEKPYLTQLYEIIKENEPQAEILIHQTWSHNEITATKGNQYTTTVYDSSLKLFELIENAYEQAADKLEIDKESGIIPVGRAIQLAKDQYGYFDGYNEGYSTLYPISSSVANAAKHCENEALYADNISHLNHRGRYIAGCVWIEKIFGLDCRTSSFYPEGVLTEEECVILRNIAHEAVTGEKAYVEGDWRVLPDGEGVEIVHYMGQVNELGTVTIPSVINGKKVTRVDDTAFKYVEGINKLILPDDDSIVYEGGSIDSDIVLENVWDGTSYKPTNGEGTEKSPYLIENGSHLYWAVTNRNTGVYFKLTNDIILNDIIVDTKNGIAYTNETVNEWYSECENETPTFAGIIDGDYHTIYGLYINKDYNYSDSAWKLGAGLIAFGGNGVTIKNLAIDNSYIKALSVSASAFIGTTGSSSTTDVSFENCYIGEDVYIYGGCAGGFIGAGNGTGYVTGISNCYSLATIEASTNFYGAITGQVWSCLNVPATNLYSPNVQLYGQHPMAYVDCYAVSKKENYSTEIIISADEMVGKKAMTKMVGLSDAYTLPSDSYPVLKVWANKSADVWSGFAINTMEGDGTENSPYLISDGEGLAYAILNGGKGLHYKLTKDIYLNELNGVDWTTGIPSDNYVPSEWLENTTFSGYFDGDGHIVNGIYYPVDNGKNFSDLGNVALFPIIKSDTHIINVGVKNSYIEIFGRSAAIVGFVEQNSNSKDVLIDSCFSDETVTIVHSRLNEATGVCSGGIMGGTLFTPDIKVSNCYSTAVLKGPYSSGKIIASIWMAPESVVAENCFGDGKMWGCTSSGNALKTAYNSYSTAEPNATYTNWTQLSAEQMQGENALINMPLGDKFMVTDGYPVLKVFNKTPVTPDVLLGDVNGDGKVDTTDLAGLKLNLAGLSSEIGKGADLNGDGNIDTTDLAALKLKLAGL
;
A
#
# COMPACT_ATOMS: atom_id res chain seq x y z
N MET A 1 2.64 63.90 -14.85
CA MET A 1 3.66 64.65 -15.63
C MET A 1 5.07 64.31 -15.13
N LEU A 2 5.40 63.01 -15.05
CA LEU A 2 6.73 62.50 -14.68
C LEU A 2 7.04 61.16 -15.38
N LYS A 3 6.41 60.90 -16.54
CA LYS A 3 6.73 59.76 -17.44
C LYS A 3 7.51 60.20 -18.71
N ILE A 4 8.09 61.42 -18.72
CA ILE A 4 8.83 61.99 -19.86
C ILE A 4 10.13 62.67 -19.38
N LEU A 5 10.99 61.97 -18.63
CA LEU A 5 12.32 62.53 -18.25
C LEU A 5 13.45 61.49 -18.04
N LYS A 6 13.35 60.27 -18.60
CA LYS A 6 14.44 59.26 -18.52
C LYS A 6 15.00 58.81 -19.89
N LYS A 7 14.77 59.57 -20.97
CA LYS A 7 15.21 59.20 -22.34
C LYS A 7 16.23 60.14 -23.01
N VAL A 8 16.92 61.05 -22.30
CA VAL A 8 17.71 62.14 -22.95
C VAL A 8 19.15 62.36 -22.45
N VAL A 9 19.74 61.59 -21.53
CA VAL A 9 21.11 61.88 -21.06
C VAL A 9 22.05 60.68 -21.28
N CYS A 10 23.22 60.96 -21.84
CA CYS A 10 24.35 60.07 -22.15
C CYS A 10 24.47 59.49 -23.57
N PHE A 11 24.03 60.25 -24.58
CA PHE A 11 24.89 60.46 -25.77
C PHE A 11 25.84 61.63 -25.41
N VAL A 12 27.12 61.55 -25.78
CA VAL A 12 28.24 62.48 -25.45
C VAL A 12 29.08 62.04 -24.24
N MET A 13 30.07 61.19 -24.51
CA MET A 13 31.48 61.34 -24.08
C MET A 13 32.30 60.21 -24.71
N ALA A 14 32.62 60.38 -25.99
CA ALA A 14 33.72 59.66 -26.63
C ALA A 14 34.90 60.62 -26.79
N THR A 15 36.11 60.13 -26.48
CA THR A 15 37.49 60.60 -26.77
C THR A 15 38.32 61.18 -25.60
N PHE A 16 39.23 60.36 -25.03
CA PHE A 16 40.70 60.47 -25.21
C PHE A 16 41.49 59.32 -24.50
N VAL A 17 42.17 58.50 -25.31
CA VAL A 17 43.59 58.05 -25.19
C VAL A 17 44.06 57.00 -24.14
N LEU A 18 44.44 55.85 -24.73
CA LEU A 18 45.58 54.92 -24.47
C LEU A 18 45.81 54.26 -23.09
N GLY A 19 45.78 52.91 -23.13
CA GLY A 19 46.99 52.13 -22.79
C GLY A 19 47.03 51.41 -21.44
N ALA A 20 46.15 50.43 -21.20
CA ALA A 20 46.44 49.24 -20.40
C ALA A 20 45.28 48.24 -20.55
N THR A 21 45.56 47.02 -21.01
CA THR A 21 44.63 45.89 -20.90
C THR A 21 44.52 45.51 -19.42
N LEU A 22 43.48 46.00 -18.74
CA LEU A 22 43.01 45.46 -17.46
C LEU A 22 41.77 44.60 -17.74
N PRO A 23 41.60 43.47 -17.04
CA PRO A 23 40.48 42.57 -17.27
C PRO A 23 39.18 43.34 -17.01
N THR A 24 38.28 43.30 -18.00
CA THR A 24 36.91 43.78 -17.87
C THR A 24 36.23 42.96 -16.79
N PHE A 25 36.16 43.49 -15.57
CA PHE A 25 35.12 43.11 -14.62
C PHE A 25 33.80 43.61 -15.22
N ALA A 26 32.95 42.67 -15.63
CA ALA A 26 31.58 42.97 -15.98
C ALA A 26 30.92 43.64 -14.77
N VAL A 27 30.47 44.88 -14.94
CA VAL A 27 29.55 45.50 -14.00
C VAL A 27 28.24 44.73 -14.16
N GLU A 28 27.89 43.90 -13.18
CA GLU A 28 26.61 43.21 -13.16
C GLU A 28 25.47 44.24 -13.28
N PRO A 29 24.43 43.96 -14.10
CA PRO A 29 23.30 44.85 -14.22
C PRO A 29 22.59 44.99 -12.87
N GLU A 30 22.37 46.23 -12.44
CA GLU A 30 21.64 46.57 -11.22
C GLU A 30 20.26 45.86 -11.24
N LEU A 31 20.07 44.85 -10.38
CA LEU A 31 18.84 44.07 -10.33
C LEU A 31 17.67 44.98 -9.93
N LYS A 32 16.64 45.08 -10.77
CA LYS A 32 15.40 45.79 -10.43
C LYS A 32 14.78 45.10 -9.20
N PRO A 33 14.54 45.83 -8.08
CA PRO A 33 14.01 45.22 -6.87
C PRO A 33 12.56 44.77 -7.07
N ILE A 34 12.24 43.58 -6.55
CA ILE A 34 10.87 43.08 -6.40
C ILE A 34 10.23 43.78 -5.21
N LYS A 35 9.01 44.30 -5.40
CA LYS A 35 8.36 45.20 -4.45
C LYS A 35 7.15 44.54 -3.82
N ILE A 36 7.19 44.44 -2.49
CA ILE A 36 6.15 43.77 -1.71
C ILE A 36 5.46 44.80 -0.83
N LEU A 37 4.12 44.83 -0.83
CA LEU A 37 3.32 45.59 0.12
C LEU A 37 2.67 44.65 1.13
N ALA A 38 2.94 44.85 2.42
CA ALA A 38 2.26 44.16 3.50
C ALA A 38 1.15 45.03 4.10
N ILE A 39 -0.10 44.66 3.84
CA ILE A 39 -1.29 45.28 4.44
C ILE A 39 -1.58 44.53 5.73
N GLY A 40 -1.23 45.15 6.86
CA GLY A 40 -1.38 44.50 8.15
C GLY A 40 -1.08 45.43 9.32
N ASN A 41 -0.21 44.95 10.21
CA ASN A 41 0.03 45.54 11.51
C ASN A 41 1.41 45.13 12.03
N SER A 42 1.58 45.04 13.36
CA SER A 42 2.84 44.68 13.99
C SER A 42 3.34 43.29 13.59
N TYR A 43 2.44 42.37 13.21
CA TYR A 43 2.80 41.03 12.78
C TYR A 43 3.46 41.04 11.39
N SER A 44 2.91 41.78 10.41
CA SER A 44 3.59 41.96 9.13
C SER A 44 4.96 42.61 9.29
N ASN A 45 5.11 43.58 10.20
CA ASN A 45 6.41 44.18 10.50
C ASN A 45 7.39 43.19 11.15
N ASN A 46 6.90 42.24 11.96
CA ASN A 46 7.74 41.20 12.54
C ASN A 46 8.20 40.22 11.46
N ALA A 47 7.27 39.75 10.62
CA ALA A 47 7.58 38.77 9.58
C ALA A 47 8.54 39.31 8.52
N THR A 48 8.43 40.60 8.19
CA THR A 48 9.19 41.22 7.11
C THR A 48 10.57 41.75 7.52
N PHE A 49 10.91 41.67 8.81
CA PHE A 49 12.09 42.33 9.40
C PHE A 49 13.43 41.91 8.74
N TYR A 50 13.58 40.64 8.36
CA TYR A 50 14.82 40.12 7.76
C TYR A 50 14.70 39.80 6.26
N VAL A 51 13.51 39.96 5.66
CA VAL A 51 13.21 39.52 4.29
C VAL A 51 14.19 40.09 3.27
N SER A 52 14.45 41.40 3.28
CA SER A 52 15.36 42.02 2.32
C SER A 52 16.80 41.53 2.45
N LYS A 53 17.26 41.23 3.68
CA LYS A 53 18.62 40.74 3.93
C LYS A 53 18.80 39.27 3.58
N ILE A 54 17.80 38.45 3.85
CA ILE A 54 17.78 37.04 3.43
C ILE A 54 17.76 36.99 1.89
N ALA A 55 16.88 37.76 1.23
CA ALA A 55 16.83 37.87 -0.23
C ALA A 55 18.17 38.28 -0.85
N GLU A 56 18.81 39.32 -0.30
CA GLU A 56 20.10 39.84 -0.79
C GLU A 56 21.18 38.75 -0.80
N SER A 57 21.25 37.95 0.27
CA SER A 57 22.20 36.82 0.36
C SER A 57 21.94 35.69 -0.64
N MET A 58 20.73 35.63 -1.19
CA MET A 58 20.30 34.65 -2.19
C MET A 58 20.29 35.25 -3.61
N GLY A 59 20.92 36.41 -3.80
CA GLY A 59 21.02 37.08 -5.10
C GLY A 59 19.71 37.71 -5.58
N LYS A 60 18.75 37.97 -4.68
CA LYS A 60 17.50 38.67 -4.97
C LYS A 60 17.53 40.09 -4.40
N SER A 61 17.02 41.04 -5.17
CA SER A 61 16.81 42.43 -4.71
C SER A 61 15.33 42.58 -4.36
N VAL A 62 15.03 42.84 -3.09
CA VAL A 62 13.64 42.92 -2.58
C VAL A 62 13.50 44.18 -1.72
N SER A 63 12.38 44.88 -1.87
CA SER A 63 11.98 45.95 -0.96
C SER A 63 10.58 45.72 -0.44
N VAL A 64 10.43 45.75 0.88
CA VAL A 64 9.14 45.51 1.55
C VAL A 64 8.62 46.82 2.13
N THR A 65 7.42 47.22 1.71
CA THR A 65 6.65 48.29 2.32
C THR A 65 5.61 47.69 3.25
N SER A 66 5.54 48.10 4.51
CA SER A 66 4.43 47.76 5.41
C SER A 66 3.52 48.95 5.65
N LEU A 67 2.23 48.76 5.36
CA LEU A 67 1.13 49.65 5.72
C LEU A 67 0.69 49.30 7.14
N TYR A 68 1.17 50.07 8.12
CA TYR A 68 1.12 49.70 9.53
C TYR A 68 0.12 50.55 10.33
N ASP A 69 -0.75 49.86 11.08
CA ASP A 69 -1.46 50.37 12.26
C ASP A 69 -1.53 49.27 13.33
N ASP A 70 -1.49 49.65 14.60
CA ASP A 70 -1.39 48.68 15.69
C ASP A 70 -2.68 47.85 15.85
N GLY A 71 -2.52 46.52 15.84
CA GLY A 71 -3.62 45.56 15.92
C GLY A 71 -4.73 45.75 14.87
N CYS A 72 -4.41 46.31 13.70
CA CYS A 72 -5.42 46.66 12.71
C CYS A 72 -6.11 45.41 12.11
N PRO A 73 -7.45 45.27 12.24
CA PRO A 73 -8.21 44.20 11.58
C PRO A 73 -8.62 44.58 10.16
N ILE A 74 -8.99 43.57 9.36
CA ILE A 74 -9.44 43.74 7.96
C ILE A 74 -10.59 44.75 7.85
N GLU A 75 -11.58 44.69 8.75
CA GLU A 75 -12.70 45.65 8.80
C GLU A 75 -12.21 47.10 8.85
N ARG A 76 -11.18 47.37 9.67
CA ARG A 76 -10.64 48.73 9.85
C ARG A 76 -9.90 49.19 8.60
N HIS A 77 -9.16 48.29 7.96
CA HIS A 77 -8.48 48.60 6.69
C HIS A 77 -9.47 49.05 5.62
N VAL A 78 -10.57 48.31 5.44
CA VAL A 78 -11.65 48.65 4.50
C VAL A 78 -12.30 49.98 4.87
N LYS A 79 -12.65 50.16 6.14
CA LYS A 79 -13.25 51.40 6.63
C LYS A 79 -12.37 52.61 6.32
N TRP A 80 -11.09 52.56 6.66
CA TRP A 80 -10.17 53.68 6.47
C TRP A 80 -9.84 53.95 5.00
N TYR A 81 -9.85 52.94 4.13
CA TYR A 81 -9.78 53.17 2.69
C TYR A 81 -10.99 53.96 2.17
N ASN A 82 -12.20 53.54 2.58
CA ASN A 82 -13.45 54.19 2.16
C ASN A 82 -13.57 55.63 2.69
N GLU A 83 -13.10 55.88 3.91
CA GLU A 83 -13.05 57.22 4.51
C GLU A 83 -11.86 58.06 4.04
N ASN A 84 -10.92 57.47 3.27
CA ASN A 84 -9.63 58.05 2.90
C ASN A 84 -8.87 58.63 4.12
N ALA A 85 -8.85 57.86 5.21
CA ALA A 85 -8.31 58.28 6.49
C ALA A 85 -6.77 58.23 6.49
N LYS A 86 -6.13 59.27 7.02
CA LYS A 86 -4.66 59.37 7.17
C LYS A 86 -4.22 58.78 8.50
N GLU A 87 -4.25 57.45 8.59
CA GLU A 87 -4.01 56.75 9.86
C GLU A 87 -2.76 55.88 9.86
N TYR A 88 -2.20 55.55 8.70
CA TYR A 88 -1.11 54.58 8.60
C TYR A 88 0.28 55.19 8.72
N GLU A 89 1.16 54.46 9.37
CA GLU A 89 2.61 54.65 9.28
C GLU A 89 3.20 53.71 8.22
N PHE A 90 4.31 54.13 7.60
CA PHE A 90 5.03 53.34 6.61
C PHE A 90 6.41 52.96 7.05
N TYR A 91 6.66 51.66 6.91
CA TYR A 91 7.96 51.06 7.05
C TYR A 91 8.42 50.61 5.68
N VAL A 92 9.60 51.04 5.25
CA VAL A 92 10.28 50.48 4.08
C VAL A 92 11.52 49.77 4.59
N ASP A 93 11.57 48.45 4.38
CA ASP A 93 12.64 47.57 4.84
C ASP A 93 12.93 47.76 6.34
N GLY A 94 11.85 47.84 7.13
CA GLY A 94 11.89 48.00 8.59
C GLY A 94 12.14 49.44 9.10
N VAL A 95 12.37 50.41 8.20
CA VAL A 95 12.60 51.82 8.57
C VAL A 95 11.31 52.62 8.46
N ASN A 96 10.86 53.24 9.55
CA ASN A 96 9.73 54.16 9.51
C ASN A 96 10.11 55.43 8.74
N ILE A 97 9.57 55.57 7.53
CA ILE A 97 9.81 56.71 6.64
C ILE A 97 8.68 57.75 6.71
N SER A 98 7.61 57.43 7.42
CA SER A 98 6.42 58.28 7.54
C SER A 98 6.50 59.27 8.70
N SER A 99 7.29 58.98 9.75
CA SER A 99 7.36 59.81 10.96
C SER A 99 7.75 61.28 10.67
N PRO A 100 6.98 62.29 11.11
CA PRO A 100 5.83 62.22 12.04
C PRO A 100 4.42 62.21 11.38
N TYR A 101 4.29 62.01 10.07
CA TYR A 101 3.03 62.15 9.32
C TYR A 101 2.41 60.79 8.92
N LYS A 102 1.15 60.59 9.31
CA LYS A 102 0.32 59.46 8.87
C LYS A 102 -0.21 59.66 7.45
N ASN A 103 -0.54 58.56 6.78
CA ASN A 103 -0.92 58.54 5.37
C ASN A 103 -2.17 57.69 5.12
N THR A 104 -2.79 57.86 3.95
CA THR A 104 -3.89 56.99 3.51
C THR A 104 -3.36 55.77 2.77
N MET A 105 -4.17 54.70 2.68
CA MET A 105 -3.84 53.52 1.87
C MET A 105 -3.70 53.87 0.37
N LYS A 106 -4.46 54.85 -0.14
CA LYS A 106 -4.34 55.33 -1.53
C LYS A 106 -2.99 55.97 -1.82
N GLU A 107 -2.46 56.75 -0.88
CA GLU A 107 -1.13 57.37 -0.99
C GLU A 107 -0.02 56.31 -1.07
N VAL A 108 -0.27 55.07 -0.62
CA VAL A 108 0.68 53.95 -0.73
C VAL A 108 0.65 53.30 -2.09
N PHE A 109 -0.55 52.99 -2.58
CA PHE A 109 -0.71 52.44 -3.93
C PHE A 109 -0.07 53.38 -4.96
N GLU A 110 -0.25 54.70 -4.81
CA GLU A 110 0.38 55.68 -5.71
C GLU A 110 1.92 55.79 -5.59
N ARG A 111 2.52 55.21 -4.54
CA ARG A 111 3.94 55.36 -4.25
C ARG A 111 4.80 54.47 -5.14
N ASP A 112 4.34 53.26 -5.42
CA ASP A 112 5.12 52.29 -6.16
C ASP A 112 4.26 51.25 -6.89
N ASP A 113 4.81 50.66 -7.94
CA ASP A 113 4.17 49.55 -8.64
C ASP A 113 4.55 48.25 -7.90
N TYR A 114 3.63 47.71 -7.09
CA TYR A 114 3.89 46.51 -6.29
C TYR A 114 3.74 45.23 -7.12
N ASP A 115 4.66 44.28 -6.91
CA ASP A 115 4.63 42.96 -7.55
C ASP A 115 3.79 41.96 -6.70
N TYR A 116 3.91 42.05 -5.37
CA TYR A 116 3.16 41.22 -4.42
C TYR A 116 2.50 42.09 -3.35
N ILE A 117 1.27 41.73 -2.97
CA ILE A 117 0.54 42.37 -1.88
C ILE A 117 0.03 41.29 -0.92
N THR A 118 0.40 41.40 0.35
CA THR A 118 -0.05 40.45 1.37
C THR A 118 -1.18 41.02 2.22
N ILE A 119 -2.14 40.15 2.56
CA ILE A 119 -3.24 40.45 3.48
C ILE A 119 -3.19 39.52 4.69
N GLN A 120 -3.55 40.05 5.85
CA GLN A 120 -3.66 39.28 7.09
C GLN A 120 -4.78 39.85 7.98
N GLN A 121 -5.21 39.07 8.97
CA GLN A 121 -6.10 39.53 10.03
C GLN A 121 -5.32 40.06 11.24
N SER A 122 -6.01 40.79 12.12
CA SER A 122 -5.51 41.08 13.47
C SER A 122 -5.33 39.77 14.26
N SER A 123 -4.36 39.71 15.16
CA SER A 123 -4.13 38.50 15.97
C SER A 123 -5.33 38.09 16.81
N THR A 124 -6.14 39.05 17.25
CA THR A 124 -7.33 38.80 18.07
C THR A 124 -8.47 38.14 17.28
N ASP A 125 -8.56 38.47 15.99
CA ASP A 125 -9.63 38.04 15.11
C ASP A 125 -9.21 36.90 14.17
N ALA A 126 -7.90 36.62 14.10
CA ALA A 126 -7.32 35.57 13.26
C ALA A 126 -8.02 34.19 13.37
N PRO A 127 -8.37 33.66 14.56
CA PRO A 127 -9.04 32.35 14.64
C PRO A 127 -10.53 32.35 14.24
N LYS A 128 -11.10 33.48 13.81
CA LYS A 128 -12.56 33.64 13.63
C LYS A 128 -12.88 34.05 12.21
N PHE A 129 -13.08 33.09 11.30
CA PHE A 129 -13.43 33.37 9.90
C PHE A 129 -14.62 34.35 9.73
N SER A 130 -15.61 34.33 10.62
CA SER A 130 -16.72 35.30 10.64
C SER A 130 -16.30 36.80 10.72
N THR A 131 -15.08 37.10 11.17
CA THR A 131 -14.51 38.47 11.19
C THR A 131 -13.85 38.86 9.88
N TYR A 132 -13.54 37.88 9.03
CA TYR A 132 -13.04 38.05 7.68
C TYR A 132 -14.24 38.26 6.75
N TRP A 133 -15.23 37.37 6.86
CA TRP A 133 -16.34 37.32 5.92
C TRP A 133 -17.64 36.79 6.55
N THR A 134 -18.73 37.52 6.29
CA THR A 134 -20.13 37.04 6.39
C THR A 134 -20.92 37.66 5.23
N GLU A 135 -22.13 37.15 4.95
CA GLU A 135 -23.00 37.75 3.93
C GLU A 135 -23.30 39.23 4.19
N GLU A 136 -23.46 39.63 5.46
CA GLU A 136 -23.75 41.02 5.84
C GLU A 136 -22.51 41.90 5.90
N LYS A 137 -21.33 41.30 6.13
CA LYS A 137 -20.05 42.00 6.35
C LYS A 137 -18.90 41.30 5.62
N PRO A 138 -18.79 41.42 4.29
CA PRO A 138 -17.80 40.70 3.49
C PRO A 138 -16.45 41.44 3.42
N TYR A 139 -15.86 41.81 4.56
CA TYR A 139 -14.69 42.71 4.61
C TYR A 139 -13.46 42.17 3.87
N LEU A 140 -13.22 40.86 3.91
CA LEU A 140 -12.14 40.20 3.18
C LEU A 140 -12.28 40.40 1.66
N THR A 141 -13.48 40.17 1.12
CA THR A 141 -13.78 40.38 -0.31
C THR A 141 -13.63 41.85 -0.67
N GLN A 142 -14.12 42.77 0.16
CA GLN A 142 -14.00 44.21 -0.06
C GLN A 142 -12.53 44.66 -0.09
N LEU A 143 -11.69 44.17 0.83
CA LEU A 143 -10.26 44.50 0.82
C LEU A 143 -9.56 43.94 -0.42
N TYR A 144 -9.88 42.71 -0.81
CA TYR A 144 -9.35 42.08 -2.02
C TYR A 144 -9.71 42.88 -3.29
N GLU A 145 -10.96 43.31 -3.42
CA GLU A 145 -11.44 44.15 -4.53
C GLU A 145 -10.74 45.52 -4.53
N ILE A 146 -10.61 46.17 -3.38
CA ILE A 146 -9.85 47.43 -3.24
C ILE A 146 -8.42 47.24 -3.77
N ILE A 147 -7.74 46.15 -3.41
CA ILE A 147 -6.38 45.90 -3.88
C ILE A 147 -6.37 45.67 -5.40
N LYS A 148 -7.25 44.82 -5.94
CA LYS A 148 -7.34 44.56 -7.38
C LYS A 148 -7.69 45.79 -8.21
N GLU A 149 -8.49 46.71 -7.67
CA GLU A 149 -8.82 47.97 -8.35
C GLU A 149 -7.63 48.93 -8.44
N ASN A 150 -6.77 48.98 -7.42
CA ASN A 150 -5.67 49.93 -7.35
C ASN A 150 -4.35 49.35 -7.90
N GLU A 151 -4.10 48.07 -7.69
CA GLU A 151 -2.88 47.33 -8.05
C GLU A 151 -3.24 46.02 -8.81
N PRO A 152 -3.88 46.10 -9.99
CA PRO A 152 -4.38 44.91 -10.70
C PRO A 152 -3.26 43.95 -11.14
N GLN A 153 -2.03 44.44 -11.29
CA GLN A 153 -0.89 43.62 -11.66
C GLN A 153 -0.30 42.81 -10.50
N ALA A 154 -0.59 43.20 -9.26
CA ALA A 154 0.02 42.56 -8.11
C ALA A 154 -0.62 41.19 -7.82
N GLU A 155 0.23 40.24 -7.49
CA GLU A 155 -0.19 38.95 -6.94
C GLU A 155 -0.56 39.14 -5.47
N ILE A 156 -1.75 38.66 -5.10
CA ILE A 156 -2.27 38.82 -3.74
C ILE A 156 -2.04 37.51 -2.99
N LEU A 157 -1.32 37.59 -1.88
CA LEU A 157 -0.99 36.45 -1.03
C LEU A 157 -1.61 36.61 0.37
N ILE A 158 -1.94 35.51 1.01
CA ILE A 158 -2.46 35.49 2.38
C ILE A 158 -1.29 35.21 3.33
N HIS A 159 -1.03 36.12 4.26
CA HIS A 159 -0.03 35.92 5.31
C HIS A 159 -0.68 35.22 6.51
N GLN A 160 -0.48 33.90 6.63
CA GLN A 160 -0.95 33.11 7.76
C GLN A 160 -0.15 33.47 9.01
N THR A 161 -0.81 34.08 9.99
CA THR A 161 -0.19 34.50 11.26
C THR A 161 -0.09 33.36 12.27
N TRP A 162 0.65 33.56 13.36
CA TRP A 162 0.97 32.53 14.37
C TRP A 162 0.09 32.58 15.62
N SER A 163 0.03 31.44 16.33
CA SER A 163 -0.62 31.29 17.64
C SER A 163 0.27 31.75 18.80
N HIS A 164 -0.33 31.95 19.96
CA HIS A 164 0.29 32.12 21.28
C HIS A 164 -0.69 31.61 22.37
N ASN A 165 -0.34 31.63 23.65
CA ASN A 165 -1.16 30.94 24.68
C ASN A 165 -2.43 31.73 25.10
N GLU A 166 -2.48 33.03 24.84
CA GLU A 166 -3.58 33.89 25.30
C GLU A 166 -3.91 35.01 24.31
N ILE A 167 -5.16 35.13 23.86
CA ILE A 167 -5.59 36.27 23.05
C ILE A 167 -6.21 37.34 23.93
N THR A 168 -5.66 38.55 23.90
CA THR A 168 -6.22 39.70 24.61
C THR A 168 -7.00 40.59 23.65
N ALA A 169 -8.33 40.56 23.76
CA ALA A 169 -9.19 41.52 23.07
C ALA A 169 -9.38 42.77 23.93
N THR A 170 -9.22 43.95 23.35
CA THR A 170 -9.47 45.22 24.04
C THR A 170 -10.78 45.81 23.53
N LYS A 171 -11.77 45.98 24.40
CA LYS A 171 -13.04 46.64 24.06
C LYS A 171 -13.28 47.81 25.03
N GLY A 172 -12.78 48.99 24.68
CA GLY A 172 -12.71 50.15 25.60
C GLY A 172 -11.56 49.99 26.61
N ASN A 173 -11.70 50.52 27.83
CA ASN A 173 -10.70 50.36 28.91
C ASN A 173 -10.77 48.98 29.63
N GLN A 174 -11.40 47.98 29.01
CA GLN A 174 -11.50 46.62 29.55
C GLN A 174 -10.77 45.63 28.64
N TYR A 175 -9.87 44.88 29.26
CA TYR A 175 -9.13 43.78 28.65
C TYR A 175 -9.90 42.48 28.92
N THR A 176 -10.26 41.75 27.86
CA THR A 176 -10.79 40.40 27.95
C THR A 176 -9.77 39.45 27.35
N THR A 177 -9.17 38.61 28.19
CA THR A 177 -8.21 37.59 27.79
C THR A 177 -8.94 36.26 27.62
N THR A 178 -8.89 35.70 26.41
CA THR A 178 -9.30 34.32 26.15
C THR A 178 -8.05 33.45 26.20
N VAL A 179 -8.00 32.57 27.20
CA VAL A 179 -6.95 31.56 27.34
C VAL A 179 -7.41 30.30 26.63
N TYR A 180 -6.57 29.76 25.76
CA TYR A 180 -6.82 28.50 25.07
C TYR A 180 -6.07 27.39 25.79
N ASP A 181 -6.65 26.19 25.84
CA ASP A 181 -6.09 25.05 26.57
C ASP A 181 -4.69 24.64 26.04
N SER A 182 -4.38 24.96 24.78
CA SER A 182 -3.05 24.83 24.18
C SER A 182 -2.84 25.84 23.05
N SER A 183 -1.57 26.17 22.72
CA SER A 183 -1.24 27.01 21.55
C SER A 183 -1.53 26.32 20.23
N LEU A 184 -1.52 24.98 20.21
CA LEU A 184 -1.83 24.15 19.04
C LEU A 184 -3.31 24.31 18.65
N LYS A 185 -4.22 24.21 19.62
CA LYS A 185 -5.66 24.41 19.39
C LYS A 185 -5.98 25.81 18.86
N LEU A 186 -5.26 26.84 19.30
CA LEU A 186 -5.40 28.17 18.72
C LEU A 186 -4.82 28.22 17.30
N PHE A 187 -3.70 27.56 17.04
CA PHE A 187 -3.10 27.49 15.72
C PHE A 187 -4.03 26.81 14.70
N GLU A 188 -4.63 25.67 15.02
CA GLU A 188 -5.60 24.97 14.17
C GLU A 188 -6.76 25.87 13.76
N LEU A 189 -7.29 26.66 14.70
CA LEU A 189 -8.35 27.63 14.42
C LEU A 189 -7.88 28.77 13.50
N ILE A 190 -6.65 29.24 13.67
CA ILE A 190 -6.05 30.27 12.82
C ILE A 190 -5.82 29.71 11.41
N GLU A 191 -5.23 28.52 11.30
CA GLU A 191 -4.94 27.84 10.04
C GLU A 191 -6.21 27.62 9.24
N ASN A 192 -7.22 27.01 9.87
CA ASN A 192 -8.51 26.76 9.24
C ASN A 192 -9.22 28.05 8.81
N ALA A 193 -9.12 29.14 9.58
CA ALA A 193 -9.70 30.43 9.20
C ALA A 193 -9.01 31.06 7.99
N TYR A 194 -7.69 30.89 7.85
CA TYR A 194 -6.94 31.36 6.68
C TYR A 194 -7.15 30.47 5.44
N GLU A 195 -7.35 29.17 5.60
CA GLU A 195 -7.77 28.28 4.51
C GLU A 195 -9.15 28.64 3.98
N GLN A 196 -10.11 28.90 4.88
CA GLN A 196 -11.43 29.39 4.49
C GLN A 196 -11.34 30.77 3.80
N ALA A 197 -10.40 31.62 4.20
CA ALA A 197 -10.14 32.90 3.53
C ALA A 197 -9.58 32.71 2.11
N ALA A 198 -8.69 31.73 1.91
CA ALA A 198 -8.16 31.37 0.59
C ALA A 198 -9.28 30.82 -0.31
N ASP A 199 -10.08 29.87 0.19
CA ASP A 199 -11.25 29.32 -0.52
C ASP A 199 -12.24 30.42 -0.91
N LYS A 200 -12.49 31.37 0.00
CA LYS A 200 -13.42 32.49 -0.24
C LYS A 200 -12.94 33.45 -1.33
N LEU A 201 -11.62 33.59 -1.49
CA LEU A 201 -11.00 34.44 -2.50
C LEU A 201 -10.62 33.69 -3.77
N GLU A 202 -10.88 32.38 -3.84
CA GLU A 202 -10.45 31.48 -4.93
C GLU A 202 -8.92 31.53 -5.14
N ILE A 203 -8.18 31.66 -4.04
CA ILE A 203 -6.71 31.61 -4.02
C ILE A 203 -6.31 30.17 -3.70
N ASP A 204 -5.43 29.61 -4.54
CA ASP A 204 -4.86 28.28 -4.31
C ASP A 204 -4.08 28.24 -2.99
N LYS A 205 -4.37 27.25 -2.13
CA LYS A 205 -3.80 27.17 -0.77
C LYS A 205 -2.29 26.89 -0.81
N GLU A 206 -1.87 26.03 -1.73
CA GLU A 206 -0.48 25.60 -1.87
C GLU A 206 0.45 26.69 -2.40
N SER A 207 -0.03 27.62 -3.23
CA SER A 207 0.80 28.71 -3.77
C SER A 207 0.51 30.07 -3.11
N GLY A 208 -0.72 30.29 -2.66
CA GLY A 208 -1.20 31.61 -2.23
C GLY A 208 -1.16 31.91 -0.73
N ILE A 209 -0.90 30.92 0.13
CA ILE A 209 -0.73 31.13 1.58
C ILE A 209 0.77 31.12 1.94
N ILE A 210 1.23 32.16 2.65
CA ILE A 210 2.55 32.22 3.28
C ILE A 210 2.44 31.65 4.72
N PRO A 211 2.95 30.43 4.98
CA PRO A 211 2.61 29.65 6.18
C PRO A 211 3.50 30.00 7.38
N VAL A 212 3.58 31.28 7.75
CA VAL A 212 4.42 31.72 8.89
C VAL A 212 3.89 31.14 10.20
N GLY A 213 2.57 31.05 10.37
CA GLY A 213 1.94 30.43 11.53
C GLY A 213 2.43 29.00 11.75
N ARG A 214 2.40 28.20 10.69
CA ARG A 214 2.91 26.82 10.68
C ARG A 214 4.38 26.72 11.05
N ALA A 215 5.23 27.59 10.49
CA ALA A 215 6.66 27.62 10.82
C ALA A 215 6.93 27.97 12.29
N ILE A 216 6.16 28.89 12.86
CA ILE A 216 6.26 29.23 14.27
C ILE A 216 5.73 28.10 15.16
N GLN A 217 4.71 27.35 14.72
CA GLN A 217 4.22 26.19 15.45
C GLN A 217 5.26 25.06 15.45
N LEU A 218 5.82 24.71 14.27
CA LEU A 218 6.93 23.77 14.14
C LEU A 218 8.14 24.13 15.03
N ALA A 219 8.51 25.41 15.05
CA ALA A 219 9.59 25.87 15.93
C ALA A 219 9.24 25.65 17.41
N LYS A 220 8.00 25.88 17.85
CA LYS A 220 7.62 25.62 19.25
C LYS A 220 7.73 24.14 19.62
N ASP A 221 7.32 23.27 18.71
CA ASP A 221 7.33 21.82 18.92
C ASP A 221 8.78 21.32 19.02
N GLN A 222 9.67 21.79 18.13
CA GLN A 222 11.09 21.42 18.13
C GLN A 222 11.91 22.00 19.30
N TYR A 223 11.53 23.15 19.86
CA TYR A 223 12.29 23.83 20.93
C TYR A 223 11.72 23.66 22.35
N GLY A 224 10.88 22.66 22.60
CA GLY A 224 10.13 22.46 23.85
C GLY A 224 10.81 22.99 25.14
N TYR A 225 10.19 23.99 25.77
CA TYR A 225 10.43 24.42 27.15
C TYR A 225 11.90 24.63 27.56
N PHE A 226 12.49 25.77 27.17
CA PHE A 226 13.62 26.31 27.93
C PHE A 226 13.12 26.87 29.26
N ASP A 227 13.10 26.03 30.30
CA ASP A 227 13.24 26.52 31.67
C ASP A 227 14.68 26.99 31.87
N GLY A 228 14.82 28.16 32.47
CA GLY A 228 15.96 29.04 32.28
C GLY A 228 17.29 28.51 32.80
N TYR A 229 18.35 28.75 32.03
CA TYR A 229 19.60 29.19 32.62
C TYR A 229 20.24 30.32 31.79
N ASN A 230 20.17 31.52 32.36
CA ASN A 230 20.90 32.71 31.94
C ASN A 230 22.41 32.44 31.92
N GLU A 231 23.12 32.93 30.89
CA GLU A 231 24.24 33.86 31.10
C GLU A 231 24.35 34.82 29.90
N GLY A 232 23.78 36.02 30.07
CA GLY A 232 24.41 37.25 29.61
C GLY A 232 24.12 37.73 28.19
N TYR A 233 22.97 38.38 27.98
CA TYR A 233 22.92 39.65 27.22
C TYR A 233 21.78 40.52 27.76
N SER A 234 22.03 41.17 28.88
CA SER A 234 21.33 42.42 29.18
C SER A 234 21.88 43.48 28.23
N THR A 235 21.01 44.09 27.43
CA THR A 235 20.91 45.53 27.12
C THR A 235 20.50 45.73 25.67
N LEU A 236 19.24 46.10 25.45
CA LEU A 236 18.82 47.30 24.69
C LEU A 236 17.29 47.38 24.67
N TYR A 237 16.78 48.54 25.06
CA TYR A 237 15.39 48.98 25.26
C TYR A 237 14.77 48.80 26.67
N PRO A 238 14.46 49.90 27.38
CA PRO A 238 13.91 49.86 28.74
C PRO A 238 12.40 49.63 28.67
N ILE A 239 11.93 48.46 29.11
CA ILE A 239 10.50 48.24 29.37
C ILE A 239 10.23 48.62 30.83
N SER A 240 9.28 49.55 31.02
CA SER A 240 8.97 50.19 32.30
C SER A 240 8.45 49.22 33.36
N SER A 241 8.67 49.59 34.62
CA SER A 241 8.56 48.83 35.87
C SER A 241 7.15 48.35 36.30
N SER A 242 6.24 48.02 35.37
CA SER A 242 4.95 47.41 35.70
C SER A 242 4.80 45.94 35.28
N VAL A 243 5.82 45.35 34.63
CA VAL A 243 5.76 43.96 34.12
C VAL A 243 6.52 42.96 35.00
N ALA A 244 7.20 43.41 36.06
CA ALA A 244 7.97 42.53 36.96
C ALA A 244 7.11 41.48 37.71
N ASN A 245 5.78 41.58 37.68
CA ASN A 245 4.87 40.60 38.26
C ASN A 245 4.21 39.65 37.24
N ALA A 246 4.53 39.75 35.94
CA ALA A 246 4.08 38.80 34.92
C ALA A 246 5.10 37.65 34.68
N ALA A 247 6.33 37.79 35.19
CA ALA A 247 7.43 36.84 34.98
C ALA A 247 7.39 35.62 35.92
N LYS A 248 6.22 35.22 36.41
CA LYS A 248 6.11 34.07 37.33
C LYS A 248 5.17 32.96 36.85
N HIS A 249 4.57 33.08 35.68
CA HIS A 249 3.49 32.18 35.22
C HIS A 249 3.45 31.87 33.71
N CYS A 250 4.56 31.97 32.95
CA CYS A 250 4.57 31.48 31.55
C CYS A 250 5.96 30.96 31.14
N GLU A 251 6.00 29.77 30.53
CA GLU A 251 7.20 28.98 30.21
C GLU A 251 7.62 29.05 28.71
N ASN A 252 7.68 30.23 28.06
CA ASN A 252 8.07 30.28 26.63
C ASN A 252 8.74 31.59 26.13
N GLU A 253 9.95 31.90 26.62
CA GLU A 253 10.76 33.07 26.18
C GLU A 253 11.53 32.84 24.84
N ALA A 254 11.41 31.67 24.19
CA ALA A 254 12.29 31.27 23.09
C ALA A 254 12.09 32.01 21.75
N LEU A 255 10.85 32.34 21.37
CA LEU A 255 10.48 32.90 20.06
C LEU A 255 9.79 34.28 20.11
N TYR A 256 9.44 34.76 21.30
CA TYR A 256 8.69 35.99 21.49
C TYR A 256 9.51 37.07 22.21
N ALA A 257 9.31 38.33 21.79
CA ALA A 257 9.99 39.51 22.36
C ALA A 257 9.21 40.11 23.54
N ASP A 258 7.92 39.79 23.64
CA ASP A 258 7.04 40.12 24.76
C ASP A 258 6.31 38.85 25.23
N ASN A 259 5.84 38.84 26.48
CA ASN A 259 5.21 37.66 27.09
C ASN A 259 3.81 37.34 26.53
N ILE A 260 3.43 37.89 25.35
CA ILE A 260 2.05 37.82 24.87
C ILE A 260 1.98 37.40 23.39
N SER A 261 2.72 37.99 22.44
CA SER A 261 2.40 37.73 21.02
C SER A 261 3.41 38.12 19.92
N HIS A 262 4.35 39.04 20.14
CA HIS A 262 5.28 39.53 19.10
C HIS A 262 6.57 38.71 19.04
N LEU A 263 7.08 38.48 17.83
CA LEU A 263 8.27 37.66 17.58
C LEU A 263 9.57 38.38 17.99
N ASN A 264 10.47 37.64 18.64
CA ASN A 264 11.87 38.04 18.85
C ASN A 264 12.71 37.79 17.58
N HIS A 265 14.02 38.00 17.67
CA HIS A 265 14.92 37.84 16.52
C HIS A 265 14.87 36.43 15.90
N ARG A 266 14.70 35.36 16.68
CA ARG A 266 14.54 33.98 16.15
C ARG A 266 13.25 33.84 15.36
N GLY A 267 12.12 34.25 15.93
CA GLY A 267 10.82 34.18 15.26
C GLY A 267 10.76 35.05 14.00
N ARG A 268 11.31 36.27 14.05
CA ARG A 268 11.39 37.17 12.87
C ARG A 268 12.26 36.58 11.76
N TYR A 269 13.32 35.88 12.13
CA TYR A 269 14.21 35.25 11.17
C TYR A 269 13.54 34.07 10.46
N ILE A 270 12.87 33.17 11.20
CA ILE A 270 12.04 32.09 10.61
C ILE A 270 11.00 32.68 9.65
N ALA A 271 10.24 33.68 10.11
CA ALA A 271 9.20 34.30 9.30
C ALA A 271 9.77 34.92 8.01
N GLY A 272 10.94 35.55 8.08
CA GLY A 272 11.63 36.07 6.89
C GLY A 272 12.03 34.98 5.90
N CYS A 273 12.51 33.84 6.38
CA CYS A 273 12.85 32.68 5.54
C CYS A 273 11.62 32.12 4.82
N VAL A 274 10.51 31.92 5.54
CA VAL A 274 9.22 31.45 4.96
C VAL A 274 8.72 32.39 3.86
N TRP A 275 8.78 33.71 4.11
CA TRP A 275 8.37 34.72 3.12
C TRP A 275 9.20 34.64 1.84
N ILE A 276 10.52 34.54 1.96
CA ILE A 276 11.42 34.46 0.79
C ILE A 276 11.20 33.18 0.02
N GLU A 277 11.12 32.06 0.72
CA GLU A 277 10.93 30.76 0.10
C GLU A 277 9.60 30.69 -0.64
N LYS A 278 8.51 31.14 -0.01
CA LYS A 278 7.19 31.12 -0.63
C LYS A 278 7.09 32.03 -1.85
N ILE A 279 7.55 33.27 -1.74
CA ILE A 279 7.37 34.26 -2.81
C ILE A 279 8.26 33.95 -4.01
N PHE A 280 9.45 33.37 -3.80
CA PHE A 280 10.43 33.15 -4.87
C PHE A 280 10.61 31.69 -5.29
N GLY A 281 9.98 30.73 -4.60
CA GLY A 281 10.19 29.30 -4.81
C GLY A 281 11.65 28.88 -4.58
N LEU A 282 12.34 29.56 -3.67
CA LEU A 282 13.75 29.33 -3.37
C LEU A 282 13.91 28.56 -2.06
N ASP A 283 14.80 27.58 -2.04
CA ASP A 283 15.19 26.90 -0.80
C ASP A 283 15.93 27.87 0.14
N CYS A 284 15.27 28.31 1.22
CA CYS A 284 15.83 29.30 2.13
C CYS A 284 17.08 28.79 2.88
N ARG A 285 17.32 27.47 2.94
CA ARG A 285 18.51 26.86 3.56
C ARG A 285 19.80 27.26 2.84
N THR A 286 19.71 27.69 1.59
CA THR A 286 20.85 28.21 0.82
C THR A 286 21.25 29.64 1.16
N SER A 287 20.46 30.35 1.99
CA SER A 287 20.80 31.70 2.44
C SER A 287 22.06 31.70 3.29
N SER A 288 23.04 32.52 2.91
CA SER A 288 24.26 32.76 3.69
C SER A 288 24.10 33.85 4.75
N PHE A 289 22.94 34.52 4.82
CA PHE A 289 22.70 35.58 5.78
C PHE A 289 22.40 35.01 7.17
N TYR A 290 23.06 35.55 8.18
CA TYR A 290 22.64 35.47 9.57
C TYR A 290 22.94 36.82 10.25
N PRO A 291 22.12 37.26 11.22
CA PRO A 291 22.37 38.51 11.92
C PRO A 291 23.47 38.32 12.96
N GLU A 292 24.74 38.44 12.52
CA GLU A 292 25.94 38.28 13.36
C GLU A 292 25.84 39.09 14.66
N GLY A 293 26.13 38.44 15.80
CA GLY A 293 26.04 39.03 17.13
C GLY A 293 24.62 39.14 17.72
N VAL A 294 23.59 38.74 16.95
CA VAL A 294 22.20 38.63 17.43
C VAL A 294 21.74 37.18 17.46
N LEU A 295 22.05 36.42 16.42
CA LEU A 295 21.86 34.96 16.33
C LEU A 295 23.19 34.31 15.91
N THR A 296 23.42 33.08 16.32
CA THR A 296 24.56 32.31 15.80
C THR A 296 24.25 31.73 14.42
N GLU A 297 25.29 31.37 13.69
CA GLU A 297 25.15 30.74 12.37
C GLU A 297 24.46 29.38 12.49
N GLU A 298 24.81 28.60 13.54
CA GLU A 298 24.17 27.31 13.85
C GLU A 298 22.68 27.48 14.15
N GLU A 299 22.30 28.47 14.96
CA GLU A 299 20.89 28.79 15.22
C GLU A 299 20.16 29.11 13.90
N CYS A 300 20.77 29.90 13.02
CA CYS A 300 20.15 30.26 11.75
C CYS A 300 20.00 29.08 10.78
N VAL A 301 20.88 28.07 10.84
CA VAL A 301 20.71 26.81 10.09
C VAL A 301 19.44 26.09 10.55
N ILE A 302 19.25 25.94 11.87
CA ILE A 302 18.06 25.29 12.45
C ILE A 302 16.78 26.05 12.05
N LEU A 303 16.80 27.37 12.16
CA LEU A 303 15.64 28.21 11.82
C LEU A 303 15.30 28.19 10.32
N ARG A 304 16.30 28.13 9.43
CA ARG A 304 16.07 27.97 7.97
C ARG A 304 15.47 26.61 7.66
N ASN A 305 15.93 25.56 8.32
CA ASN A 305 15.41 24.21 8.19
C ASN A 305 13.92 24.12 8.57
N ILE A 306 13.52 24.72 9.68
CA ILE A 306 12.11 24.82 10.10
C ILE A 306 11.28 25.62 9.09
N ALA A 307 11.81 26.75 8.61
CA ALA A 307 11.12 27.58 7.64
C ALA A 307 10.88 26.84 6.31
N HIS A 308 11.86 26.07 5.86
CA HIS A 308 11.76 25.22 4.68
C HIS A 308 10.67 24.16 4.86
N GLU A 309 10.70 23.42 5.98
CA GLU A 309 9.68 22.42 6.31
C GLU A 309 8.27 23.00 6.33
N ALA A 310 8.10 24.21 6.87
CA ALA A 310 6.80 24.86 6.88
C ALA A 310 6.25 25.18 5.49
N VAL A 311 7.14 25.40 4.50
CA VAL A 311 6.74 25.72 3.12
C VAL A 311 6.56 24.46 2.28
N THR A 312 7.42 23.46 2.43
CA THR A 312 7.45 22.25 1.59
C THR A 312 6.72 21.05 2.19
N GLY A 313 6.51 21.03 3.52
CA GLY A 313 6.12 19.84 4.26
C GLY A 313 7.27 18.84 4.47
N GLU A 314 8.50 19.16 4.07
CA GLU A 314 9.68 18.29 4.21
C GLU A 314 10.52 18.65 5.44
N LYS A 315 10.57 17.76 6.44
CA LYS A 315 11.33 17.99 7.68
C LYS A 315 12.84 18.05 7.48
N ALA A 316 13.50 18.96 8.22
CA ALA A 316 14.95 18.95 8.40
C ALA A 316 15.38 18.62 9.85
N TYR A 317 16.36 17.72 10.00
CA TYR A 317 16.80 17.13 11.27
C TYR A 317 17.95 17.91 11.88
N VAL A 318 17.82 18.34 13.14
CA VAL A 318 18.81 19.20 13.79
C VAL A 318 19.52 18.52 14.95
N GLU A 319 20.63 19.08 15.43
CA GLU A 319 21.42 18.49 16.51
C GLU A 319 20.58 18.34 17.79
N GLY A 320 20.36 17.09 18.23
CA GLY A 320 19.40 16.74 19.27
C GLY A 320 18.22 15.87 18.78
N ASP A 321 17.83 15.99 17.50
CA ASP A 321 16.89 15.07 16.85
C ASP A 321 17.53 13.73 16.49
N TRP A 322 18.87 13.71 16.49
CA TRP A 322 19.67 12.56 16.16
C TRP A 322 21.00 12.58 16.93
N ARG A 323 21.60 11.40 17.10
CA ARG A 323 22.94 11.24 17.68
C ARG A 323 23.82 10.36 16.80
N VAL A 324 25.12 10.62 16.81
CA VAL A 324 26.10 9.73 16.17
C VAL A 324 26.24 8.47 17.03
N LEU A 325 26.18 7.30 16.40
CA LEU A 325 26.30 6.03 17.09
C LEU A 325 27.72 5.84 17.66
N PRO A 326 27.90 5.03 18.72
CA PRO A 326 29.19 4.86 19.39
C PRO A 326 30.33 4.35 18.49
N ASP A 327 29.98 3.67 17.39
CA ASP A 327 30.91 3.22 16.34
C ASP A 327 31.38 4.35 15.40
N GLY A 328 30.68 5.49 15.38
CA GLY A 328 30.99 6.66 14.58
C GLY A 328 30.52 6.60 13.12
N GLU A 329 29.90 5.51 12.67
CA GLU A 329 29.62 5.25 11.24
C GLU A 329 28.20 5.65 10.80
N GLY A 330 27.23 5.62 11.71
CA GLY A 330 25.84 6.00 11.42
C GLY A 330 25.27 7.02 12.41
N VAL A 331 24.07 7.53 12.09
CA VAL A 331 23.29 8.37 13.00
C VAL A 331 21.96 7.70 13.33
N GLU A 332 21.55 7.84 14.58
CA GLU A 332 20.26 7.40 15.10
C GLU A 332 19.38 8.60 15.34
N ILE A 333 18.14 8.60 14.82
CA ILE A 333 17.14 9.63 15.14
C ILE A 333 16.61 9.35 16.54
N VAL A 334 16.79 10.29 17.46
CA VAL A 334 16.36 10.16 18.87
C VAL A 334 15.14 11.01 19.19
N HIS A 335 14.77 11.93 18.30
CA HIS A 335 13.62 12.81 18.49
C HIS A 335 13.06 13.31 17.15
N TYR A 336 11.74 13.28 16.99
CA TYR A 336 11.03 13.74 15.81
C TYR A 336 9.89 14.69 16.21
N MET A 337 9.97 15.94 15.74
CA MET A 337 8.98 17.02 15.95
C MET A 337 8.48 17.63 14.62
N GLY A 338 8.43 16.85 13.53
CA GLY A 338 8.02 17.38 12.21
C GLY A 338 6.54 17.25 11.91
N GLN A 339 6.06 17.95 10.88
CA GLN A 339 4.66 17.83 10.45
C GLN A 339 4.39 16.48 9.81
N VAL A 340 3.25 15.91 10.21
CA VAL A 340 2.66 14.76 9.52
C VAL A 340 1.75 15.31 8.42
N ASN A 341 1.91 14.82 7.19
CA ASN A 341 1.08 15.30 6.09
C ASN A 341 -0.39 14.85 6.23
N GLU A 342 -1.30 15.37 5.39
CA GLU A 342 -2.75 15.08 5.48
C GLU A 342 -3.11 13.58 5.34
N LEU A 343 -2.20 12.77 4.79
CA LEU A 343 -2.34 11.31 4.65
C LEU A 343 -1.74 10.56 5.85
N GLY A 344 -1.24 11.26 6.86
CA GLY A 344 -0.54 10.69 8.00
C GLY A 344 0.88 10.21 7.70
N THR A 345 1.48 10.58 6.57
CA THR A 345 2.79 10.04 6.18
C THR A 345 3.94 10.92 6.66
N VAL A 346 4.95 10.31 7.27
CA VAL A 346 6.22 10.92 7.68
C VAL A 346 7.37 10.25 6.92
N THR A 347 8.23 11.03 6.27
CA THR A 347 9.41 10.49 5.54
C THR A 347 10.71 10.86 6.26
N ILE A 348 11.56 9.86 6.47
CA ILE A 348 12.87 10.00 7.11
C ILE A 348 13.98 10.01 6.04
N PRO A 349 14.93 10.96 6.08
CA PRO A 349 15.97 11.08 5.06
C PRO A 349 17.08 10.05 5.25
N SER A 350 17.65 9.59 4.13
CA SER A 350 18.74 8.59 4.09
C SER A 350 20.03 9.04 4.77
N VAL A 351 20.23 10.36 4.88
CA VAL A 351 21.45 10.97 5.39
C VAL A 351 21.11 12.21 6.18
N ILE A 352 21.67 12.34 7.40
CA ILE A 352 21.64 13.57 8.20
C ILE A 352 23.08 14.02 8.46
N ASN A 353 23.37 15.29 8.17
CA ASN A 353 24.70 15.92 8.31
C ASN A 353 25.86 15.10 7.66
N GLY A 354 25.61 14.53 6.49
CA GLY A 354 26.59 13.73 5.74
C GLY A 354 26.85 12.32 6.27
N LYS A 355 26.07 11.84 7.26
CA LYS A 355 26.11 10.47 7.79
C LYS A 355 24.80 9.73 7.55
N LYS A 356 24.86 8.45 7.23
CA LYS A 356 23.68 7.63 6.92
C LYS A 356 22.81 7.47 8.18
N VAL A 357 21.50 7.68 8.04
CA VAL A 357 20.54 7.34 9.09
C VAL A 357 20.38 5.83 9.10
N THR A 358 20.83 5.18 10.16
CA THR A 358 20.86 3.72 10.26
C THR A 358 19.92 3.19 11.34
N ARG A 359 19.41 4.07 12.21
CA ARG A 359 18.54 3.72 13.33
C ARG A 359 17.55 4.84 13.64
N VAL A 360 16.42 4.48 14.23
CA VAL A 360 15.47 5.41 14.84
C VAL A 360 15.16 4.88 16.25
N ASP A 361 15.32 5.72 17.26
CA ASP A 361 15.03 5.42 18.66
C ASP A 361 13.52 5.25 18.84
N ASP A 362 13.10 4.29 19.66
CA ASP A 362 11.68 3.96 19.86
C ASP A 362 10.88 5.14 20.44
N THR A 363 11.56 6.09 21.11
CA THR A 363 10.94 7.30 21.65
C THR A 363 10.96 8.49 20.69
N ALA A 364 11.53 8.33 19.49
CA ALA A 364 11.72 9.43 18.56
C ALA A 364 10.41 10.13 18.21
N PHE A 365 9.33 9.40 17.94
CA PHE A 365 8.02 9.96 17.54
C PHE A 365 7.03 10.08 18.70
N LYS A 366 7.47 9.88 19.94
CA LYS A 366 6.60 9.77 21.12
C LYS A 366 5.62 10.95 21.31
N TYR A 367 5.92 12.11 20.75
CA TYR A 367 5.11 13.33 20.88
C TYR A 367 4.47 13.79 19.56
N VAL A 368 4.41 12.94 18.52
CA VAL A 368 3.83 13.27 17.21
C VAL A 368 2.55 12.50 16.98
N GLU A 369 1.45 13.22 16.81
CA GLU A 369 0.11 12.67 16.58
C GLU A 369 -0.21 12.60 15.08
N GLY A 370 -1.06 11.66 14.66
CA GLY A 370 -1.59 11.58 13.30
C GLY A 370 -0.72 10.83 12.26
N ILE A 371 0.35 10.15 12.67
CA ILE A 371 1.19 9.33 11.76
C ILE A 371 0.47 8.02 11.39
N ASN A 372 0.06 7.91 10.14
CA ASN A 372 -0.48 6.70 9.50
C ASN A 372 0.61 5.87 8.79
N LYS A 373 1.71 6.49 8.34
CA LYS A 373 2.75 5.82 7.56
C LYS A 373 4.12 6.44 7.81
N LEU A 374 5.13 5.63 8.13
CA LEU A 374 6.51 6.08 8.24
C LEU A 374 7.33 5.54 7.05
N ILE A 375 7.86 6.42 6.20
CA ILE A 375 8.71 6.06 5.07
C ILE A 375 10.16 6.24 5.50
N LEU A 376 10.86 5.12 5.66
CA LEU A 376 12.29 5.10 5.91
C LEU A 376 13.04 5.09 4.58
N PRO A 377 14.28 5.62 4.55
CA PRO A 377 15.04 5.71 3.32
C PRO A 377 15.59 4.35 2.91
N ASP A 378 15.13 3.82 1.77
CA ASP A 378 15.60 2.65 0.99
C ASP A 378 16.62 1.75 1.71
N ASP A 379 16.18 1.07 2.77
CA ASP A 379 16.86 -0.06 3.42
C ASP A 379 15.84 -0.76 4.33
N ASP A 380 15.44 -1.99 3.99
CA ASP A 380 14.45 -2.82 4.72
C ASP A 380 14.97 -3.31 6.11
N SER A 381 15.97 -2.65 6.69
CA SER A 381 16.75 -3.08 7.85
C SER A 381 16.56 -2.23 9.11
N ILE A 382 15.59 -1.31 9.15
CA ILE A 382 15.30 -0.54 10.38
C ILE A 382 14.12 -1.16 11.13
N VAL A 383 14.42 -1.70 12.30
CA VAL A 383 13.47 -2.23 13.28
C VAL A 383 12.93 -1.09 14.14
N TYR A 384 11.60 -0.91 14.19
CA TYR A 384 10.92 -0.12 15.21
C TYR A 384 10.38 -1.08 16.28
N GLU A 385 10.89 -0.99 17.51
CA GLU A 385 10.57 -1.92 18.60
C GLU A 385 10.19 -1.14 19.88
N GLY A 386 9.10 -0.34 19.87
CA GLY A 386 8.53 0.10 21.14
C GLY A 386 7.47 1.20 21.15
N GLY A 387 6.21 0.80 21.38
CA GLY A 387 5.38 1.30 22.48
C GLY A 387 4.62 2.63 22.35
N SER A 388 3.29 2.51 22.32
CA SER A 388 2.24 3.53 22.55
C SER A 388 1.93 4.49 21.38
N ILE A 389 1.12 3.99 20.44
CA ILE A 389 0.24 4.85 19.62
C ILE A 389 -1.06 5.00 20.42
N ASP A 390 -1.44 6.25 20.72
CA ASP A 390 -2.73 6.58 21.34
C ASP A 390 -3.87 6.31 20.34
N SER A 391 -4.99 5.85 20.89
CA SER A 391 -6.09 5.16 20.24
C SER A 391 -6.79 5.97 19.14
N ASP A 392 -6.72 5.50 17.89
CA ASP A 392 -7.84 5.45 16.92
C ASP A 392 -7.44 4.78 15.57
N ILE A 393 -6.50 3.82 15.58
CA ILE A 393 -6.25 2.96 14.41
C ILE A 393 -7.23 1.79 14.45
N VAL A 394 -8.29 1.86 13.63
CA VAL A 394 -9.02 0.66 13.23
C VAL A 394 -8.12 -0.12 12.29
N LEU A 395 -7.56 -1.24 12.76
CA LEU A 395 -7.02 -2.29 11.88
C LEU A 395 -8.18 -2.77 11.00
N GLU A 396 -8.21 -2.42 9.72
CA GLU A 396 -9.36 -2.65 8.82
C GLU A 396 -9.79 -4.13 8.68
N ASN A 397 -9.07 -5.10 9.26
CA ASN A 397 -9.36 -6.53 9.13
C ASN A 397 -9.46 -7.33 10.45
N VAL A 398 -9.38 -6.69 11.62
CA VAL A 398 -9.66 -7.38 12.90
C VAL A 398 -11.15 -7.39 13.14
N TRP A 399 -11.70 -8.55 13.52
CA TRP A 399 -13.12 -8.67 13.83
C TRP A 399 -13.54 -7.68 14.92
N ASP A 400 -14.52 -6.84 14.58
CA ASP A 400 -15.04 -5.76 15.43
C ASP A 400 -16.12 -6.22 16.44
N GLY A 401 -16.35 -7.54 16.56
CA GLY A 401 -17.40 -8.11 17.39
C GLY A 401 -18.78 -8.17 16.72
N THR A 402 -18.93 -7.72 15.47
CA THR A 402 -20.22 -7.70 14.76
C THR A 402 -20.58 -9.04 14.11
N SER A 403 -21.83 -9.18 13.66
CA SER A 403 -22.31 -10.36 12.94
C SER A 403 -23.26 -9.96 11.82
N TYR A 404 -22.93 -10.37 10.60
CA TYR A 404 -23.82 -10.22 9.45
C TYR A 404 -23.62 -11.35 8.44
N LYS A 405 -24.69 -11.63 7.69
CA LYS A 405 -24.73 -12.70 6.71
C LYS A 405 -23.82 -12.39 5.52
N PRO A 406 -23.02 -13.36 5.01
CA PRO A 406 -22.33 -13.23 3.73
C PRO A 406 -23.28 -12.82 2.60
N THR A 407 -22.89 -11.80 1.84
CA THR A 407 -23.65 -11.33 0.67
C THR A 407 -23.26 -12.06 -0.61
N ASN A 408 -22.06 -12.65 -0.63
CA ASN A 408 -21.51 -13.39 -1.77
C ASN A 408 -21.76 -14.90 -1.61
N GLY A 409 -22.29 -15.52 -2.66
CA GLY A 409 -22.68 -16.93 -2.68
C GLY A 409 -24.14 -17.20 -2.31
N GLU A 410 -24.62 -18.42 -2.58
CA GLU A 410 -25.99 -18.86 -2.28
C GLU A 410 -26.08 -19.88 -1.13
N GLY A 411 -24.93 -20.30 -0.57
CA GLY A 411 -24.85 -21.32 0.47
C GLY A 411 -25.04 -22.76 -0.03
N THR A 412 -24.88 -22.99 -1.33
CA THR A 412 -24.98 -24.31 -1.98
C THR A 412 -23.59 -24.86 -2.30
N GLU A 413 -23.49 -26.16 -2.60
CA GLU A 413 -22.20 -26.78 -2.96
C GLU A 413 -21.49 -26.10 -4.15
N LYS A 414 -22.26 -25.66 -5.15
CA LYS A 414 -21.72 -24.97 -6.34
C LYS A 414 -21.54 -23.46 -6.15
N SER A 415 -22.13 -22.90 -5.10
CA SER A 415 -22.09 -21.48 -4.78
C SER A 415 -22.11 -21.32 -3.26
N PRO A 416 -20.99 -21.66 -2.57
CA PRO A 416 -20.90 -21.53 -1.12
C PRO A 416 -20.95 -20.06 -0.71
N TYR A 417 -21.45 -19.78 0.49
CA TYR A 417 -21.32 -18.44 1.07
C TYR A 417 -19.85 -18.12 1.35
N LEU A 418 -19.39 -16.93 0.93
CA LEU A 418 -18.00 -16.52 1.08
C LEU A 418 -17.75 -15.86 2.45
N ILE A 419 -16.80 -16.41 3.20
CA ILE A 419 -16.35 -15.87 4.48
C ILE A 419 -15.14 -14.99 4.22
N GLU A 420 -15.39 -13.68 4.19
CA GLU A 420 -14.41 -12.65 3.83
C GLU A 420 -13.80 -11.97 5.07
N ASN A 421 -14.47 -12.05 6.23
CA ASN A 421 -14.09 -11.40 7.49
C ASN A 421 -14.68 -12.12 8.71
N GLY A 422 -14.30 -11.68 9.92
CA GLY A 422 -14.75 -12.27 11.19
C GLY A 422 -16.27 -12.21 11.42
N SER A 423 -16.97 -11.21 10.89
CA SER A 423 -18.41 -11.04 11.08
C SER A 423 -19.22 -12.02 10.24
N HIS A 424 -18.77 -12.33 9.02
CA HIS A 424 -19.28 -13.43 8.19
C HIS A 424 -19.09 -14.77 8.88
N LEU A 425 -17.90 -15.00 9.42
CA LEU A 425 -17.57 -16.24 10.14
C LEU A 425 -18.46 -16.40 11.37
N TYR A 426 -18.57 -15.37 12.20
CA TYR A 426 -19.44 -15.38 13.38
C TYR A 426 -20.89 -15.67 13.01
N TRP A 427 -21.42 -15.04 11.96
CA TRP A 427 -22.77 -15.32 11.48
C TRP A 427 -22.94 -16.78 11.06
N ALA A 428 -21.98 -17.32 10.29
CA ALA A 428 -22.03 -18.68 9.76
C ALA A 428 -22.19 -19.72 10.89
N VAL A 429 -21.41 -19.58 11.96
CA VAL A 429 -21.33 -20.58 13.03
C VAL A 429 -22.37 -20.40 14.16
N THR A 430 -23.08 -19.26 14.20
CA THR A 430 -24.10 -18.96 15.24
C THR A 430 -25.56 -19.09 14.76
N ASN A 431 -25.82 -19.01 13.44
CA ASN A 431 -27.18 -18.90 12.90
C ASN A 431 -27.86 -20.25 12.55
N ARG A 432 -27.41 -21.37 13.12
CA ARG A 432 -28.04 -22.70 12.97
C ARG A 432 -28.09 -23.18 11.51
N ASN A 433 -27.11 -22.80 10.72
CA ASN A 433 -26.98 -23.15 9.31
C ASN A 433 -26.86 -24.68 9.15
N THR A 434 -27.85 -25.31 8.52
CA THR A 434 -27.92 -26.77 8.33
C THR A 434 -27.83 -27.11 6.85
N GLY A 435 -26.85 -27.92 6.45
CA GLY A 435 -26.61 -28.29 5.05
C GLY A 435 -26.17 -27.14 4.15
N VAL A 436 -25.70 -26.04 4.75
CA VAL A 436 -25.22 -24.83 4.04
C VAL A 436 -23.71 -24.95 3.83
N TYR A 437 -23.22 -24.53 2.67
CA TYR A 437 -21.80 -24.55 2.31
C TYR A 437 -21.19 -23.16 2.47
N PHE A 438 -20.03 -23.10 3.14
CA PHE A 438 -19.23 -21.91 3.36
C PHE A 438 -17.82 -22.12 2.84
N LYS A 439 -17.20 -21.07 2.29
CA LYS A 439 -15.82 -21.07 1.82
C LYS A 439 -15.10 -19.80 2.31
N LEU A 440 -13.93 -19.93 2.92
CA LEU A 440 -13.09 -18.77 3.27
C LEU A 440 -12.40 -18.23 2.02
N THR A 441 -12.22 -16.91 1.96
CA THR A 441 -11.46 -16.23 0.89
C THR A 441 -10.17 -15.59 1.39
N ASN A 442 -10.04 -15.42 2.71
CA ASN A 442 -8.92 -14.80 3.38
C ASN A 442 -8.66 -15.51 4.70
N ASP A 443 -7.47 -15.31 5.24
CA ASP A 443 -7.22 -15.55 6.65
C ASP A 443 -8.10 -14.62 7.49
N ILE A 444 -8.60 -15.12 8.62
CA ILE A 444 -9.56 -14.40 9.46
C ILE A 444 -8.90 -14.06 10.79
N ILE A 445 -8.76 -12.76 11.08
CA ILE A 445 -8.21 -12.28 12.34
C ILE A 445 -9.36 -11.90 13.27
N LEU A 446 -9.61 -12.73 14.29
CA LEU A 446 -10.67 -12.46 15.26
C LEU A 446 -10.23 -11.49 16.35
N ASN A 447 -8.95 -11.56 16.74
CA ASN A 447 -8.32 -10.62 17.64
C ASN A 447 -6.81 -10.56 17.31
N ASP A 448 -6.21 -9.39 17.46
CA ASP A 448 -4.76 -9.20 17.34
C ASP A 448 -4.09 -9.29 18.73
N ILE A 449 -4.09 -10.50 19.30
CA ILE A 449 -3.56 -10.74 20.64
C ILE A 449 -2.24 -11.47 20.53
N ILE A 450 -1.21 -10.95 21.19
CA ILE A 450 -0.10 -11.77 21.67
C ILE A 450 -0.57 -12.32 23.03
N VAL A 451 -1.07 -13.56 23.07
CA VAL A 451 -1.45 -14.19 24.34
C VAL A 451 -0.22 -14.89 24.90
N ASP A 452 0.16 -14.59 26.16
CA ASP A 452 1.00 -15.52 26.91
C ASP A 452 0.18 -16.81 27.13
N THR A 453 0.36 -17.78 26.23
CA THR A 453 -0.38 -19.04 26.20
C THR A 453 -0.24 -19.86 27.50
N LYS A 454 0.73 -19.55 28.37
CA LYS A 454 0.89 -20.21 29.68
C LYS A 454 0.25 -19.46 30.85
N ASN A 455 0.16 -18.13 30.79
CA ASN A 455 -0.33 -17.32 31.91
C ASN A 455 -1.74 -16.75 31.68
N GLY A 456 -2.29 -16.82 30.47
CA GLY A 456 -3.61 -16.29 30.14
C GLY A 456 -3.70 -14.76 30.28
N ILE A 457 -2.56 -14.07 30.17
CA ILE A 457 -2.45 -12.61 30.19
C ILE A 457 -2.40 -12.15 28.73
N ALA A 458 -3.41 -11.38 28.32
CA ALA A 458 -3.39 -10.64 27.05
C ALA A 458 -2.51 -9.39 27.23
N TYR A 459 -1.59 -9.13 26.31
CA TYR A 459 -0.65 -8.00 26.41
C TYR A 459 -1.17 -6.67 25.82
N THR A 460 -2.44 -6.56 25.45
CA THR A 460 -2.97 -5.33 24.83
C THR A 460 -3.62 -4.39 25.86
N ASN A 461 -3.45 -3.07 25.67
CA ASN A 461 -4.13 -2.01 26.44
C ASN A 461 -5.58 -1.78 25.96
N GLU A 462 -6.14 -2.66 25.11
CA GLU A 462 -7.49 -2.59 24.55
C GLU A 462 -8.35 -3.82 24.94
N THR A 463 -9.68 -3.65 24.85
CA THR A 463 -10.68 -4.70 25.14
C THR A 463 -10.66 -5.81 24.07
N VAL A 464 -10.35 -7.04 24.48
CA VAL A 464 -10.41 -8.25 23.62
C VAL A 464 -11.86 -8.62 23.30
N ASN A 465 -12.15 -8.95 22.04
CA ASN A 465 -13.46 -9.45 21.60
C ASN A 465 -13.61 -10.94 21.96
N GLU A 466 -14.42 -11.21 22.99
CA GLU A 466 -14.73 -12.58 23.41
C GLU A 466 -15.66 -13.27 22.40
N TRP A 467 -15.22 -14.44 21.90
CA TRP A 467 -16.00 -15.27 21.00
C TRP A 467 -17.21 -15.90 21.70
N TYR A 468 -18.25 -16.22 20.94
CA TYR A 468 -19.43 -16.88 21.51
C TYR A 468 -19.08 -18.30 21.99
N SER A 469 -19.73 -18.72 23.06
CA SER A 469 -19.35 -19.96 23.75
C SER A 469 -20.55 -20.71 24.34
N GLU A 470 -21.76 -20.24 24.08
CA GLU A 470 -23.00 -20.74 24.69
C GLU A 470 -23.99 -21.22 23.63
N CYS A 471 -24.74 -22.27 23.98
CA CYS A 471 -25.84 -22.80 23.19
C CYS A 471 -27.13 -22.67 24.00
N GLU A 472 -28.09 -21.90 23.50
CA GLU A 472 -29.44 -21.88 24.07
C GLU A 472 -30.23 -23.13 23.64
N ASN A 473 -30.79 -23.85 24.61
CA ASN A 473 -31.80 -24.91 24.42
C ASN A 473 -31.34 -26.22 23.74
N GLU A 474 -30.08 -26.65 23.91
CA GLU A 474 -29.59 -27.98 23.46
C GLU A 474 -29.69 -28.23 21.95
N THR A 475 -29.61 -27.16 21.16
CA THR A 475 -29.73 -27.21 19.69
C THR A 475 -28.42 -26.82 19.02
N PRO A 476 -27.97 -27.56 18.00
CA PRO A 476 -26.77 -27.22 17.25
C PRO A 476 -26.74 -25.75 16.79
N THR A 477 -25.62 -25.08 17.02
CA THR A 477 -25.35 -23.74 16.50
C THR A 477 -24.93 -23.80 15.03
N PHE A 478 -24.36 -24.94 14.60
CA PHE A 478 -23.93 -25.19 13.23
C PHE A 478 -24.10 -26.65 12.81
N ALA A 479 -24.56 -26.89 11.58
CA ALA A 479 -24.72 -28.20 10.98
C ALA A 479 -24.46 -28.15 9.45
N GLY A 480 -23.46 -27.38 9.03
CA GLY A 480 -23.11 -27.14 7.63
C GLY A 480 -21.68 -27.56 7.27
N ILE A 481 -21.17 -27.05 6.16
CA ILE A 481 -19.86 -27.40 5.61
C ILE A 481 -19.01 -26.13 5.55
N ILE A 482 -17.80 -26.17 6.11
CA ILE A 482 -16.80 -25.09 6.02
C ILE A 482 -15.60 -25.62 5.25
N ASP A 483 -15.34 -25.03 4.09
CA ASP A 483 -14.07 -25.15 3.37
C ASP A 483 -13.21 -23.95 3.74
N GLY A 484 -12.13 -24.19 4.46
CA GLY A 484 -11.17 -23.14 4.78
C GLY A 484 -10.37 -22.68 3.57
N ASP A 485 -10.41 -23.41 2.46
CA ASP A 485 -9.60 -23.12 1.26
C ASP A 485 -8.12 -22.87 1.59
N TYR A 486 -7.61 -23.55 2.61
CA TYR A 486 -6.25 -23.41 3.16
C TYR A 486 -5.96 -22.02 3.75
N HIS A 487 -6.98 -21.39 4.34
CA HIS A 487 -6.84 -20.19 5.16
C HIS A 487 -6.83 -20.52 6.65
N THR A 488 -6.25 -19.59 7.42
CA THR A 488 -6.09 -19.73 8.87
C THR A 488 -6.98 -18.73 9.60
N ILE A 489 -7.58 -19.19 10.70
CA ILE A 489 -8.29 -18.33 11.66
C ILE A 489 -7.33 -18.06 12.82
N TYR A 490 -7.06 -16.77 13.08
CA TYR A 490 -6.21 -16.29 14.16
C TYR A 490 -7.03 -15.61 15.26
N GLY A 491 -6.51 -15.62 16.48
CA GLY A 491 -7.04 -14.78 17.56
C GLY A 491 -8.37 -15.25 18.14
N LEU A 492 -8.72 -16.54 18.03
CA LEU A 492 -9.93 -17.06 18.67
C LEU A 492 -9.76 -16.97 20.20
N TYR A 493 -10.52 -16.08 20.84
CA TYR A 493 -10.44 -15.84 22.28
C TYR A 493 -11.75 -16.24 22.98
N ILE A 494 -11.66 -17.18 23.91
CA ILE A 494 -12.74 -17.58 24.82
C ILE A 494 -12.15 -17.67 26.23
N ASN A 495 -12.70 -16.96 27.20
CA ASN A 495 -12.26 -17.03 28.60
C ASN A 495 -13.43 -17.02 29.57
N LYS A 496 -14.13 -18.16 29.66
CA LYS A 496 -15.35 -18.29 30.45
C LYS A 496 -15.20 -19.21 31.64
N ASP A 497 -15.72 -18.76 32.78
CA ASP A 497 -15.95 -19.58 33.97
C ASP A 497 -17.44 -19.94 34.10
N TYR A 498 -17.79 -21.18 33.75
CA TYR A 498 -19.16 -21.64 33.84
C TYR A 498 -19.47 -22.20 35.23
N ASN A 499 -20.18 -21.40 36.03
CA ASN A 499 -20.74 -21.82 37.32
C ASN A 499 -22.00 -22.70 37.13
N TYR A 500 -21.86 -23.93 36.61
CA TYR A 500 -22.97 -24.88 36.48
C TYR A 500 -22.88 -26.03 37.48
N SER A 501 -23.96 -26.25 38.24
CA SER A 501 -24.04 -27.32 39.24
C SER A 501 -24.64 -28.64 38.74
N ASP A 502 -25.28 -28.71 37.56
CA ASP A 502 -25.96 -29.96 37.11
C ASP A 502 -26.17 -30.14 35.58
N SER A 503 -25.54 -29.36 34.70
CA SER A 503 -25.72 -29.51 33.23
C SER A 503 -24.49 -29.15 32.36
N ALA A 504 -23.30 -29.17 32.96
CA ALA A 504 -22.04 -28.72 32.35
C ALA A 504 -21.61 -29.47 31.07
N TRP A 505 -22.12 -30.68 30.85
CA TRP A 505 -21.80 -31.50 29.67
C TRP A 505 -22.50 -31.08 28.37
N LYS A 506 -23.42 -30.10 28.43
CA LYS A 506 -24.24 -29.62 27.29
C LYS A 506 -23.69 -28.37 26.59
N LEU A 507 -22.63 -27.79 27.15
CA LEU A 507 -22.03 -26.54 26.70
C LEU A 507 -20.63 -26.85 26.17
N GLY A 508 -20.25 -26.19 25.08
CA GLY A 508 -18.98 -26.38 24.42
C GLY A 508 -18.38 -25.04 24.00
N ALA A 509 -17.07 -24.90 24.16
CA ALA A 509 -16.29 -23.77 23.69
C ALA A 509 -15.41 -24.18 22.50
N GLY A 510 -15.44 -23.38 21.45
CA GLY A 510 -14.63 -23.51 20.24
C GLY A 510 -15.19 -22.63 19.13
N LEU A 511 -14.56 -22.64 17.96
CA LEU A 511 -15.06 -21.92 16.78
C LEU A 511 -16.56 -22.18 16.55
N ILE A 512 -16.96 -23.45 16.72
CA ILE A 512 -18.33 -23.93 16.79
C ILE A 512 -18.62 -24.41 18.21
N ALA A 513 -19.47 -23.68 18.94
CA ALA A 513 -19.85 -24.07 20.31
C ALA A 513 -20.56 -25.43 20.34
N PHE A 514 -21.53 -25.66 19.43
CA PHE A 514 -22.30 -26.89 19.34
C PHE A 514 -22.47 -27.36 17.88
N GLY A 515 -21.78 -28.44 17.51
CA GLY A 515 -21.88 -29.09 16.19
C GLY A 515 -23.06 -30.08 16.07
N GLY A 516 -23.81 -29.96 14.98
CA GLY A 516 -24.95 -30.81 14.62
C GLY A 516 -24.58 -31.94 13.66
N ASN A 517 -25.60 -32.60 13.12
CA ASN A 517 -25.41 -33.70 12.15
C ASN A 517 -25.00 -33.15 10.77
N GLY A 518 -23.95 -33.72 10.17
CA GLY A 518 -23.47 -33.34 8.84
C GLY A 518 -22.48 -32.18 8.85
N VAL A 519 -21.77 -31.97 9.96
CA VAL A 519 -20.70 -30.96 10.02
C VAL A 519 -19.46 -31.49 9.30
N THR A 520 -19.00 -30.77 8.28
CA THR A 520 -17.72 -31.05 7.63
C THR A 520 -16.86 -29.80 7.68
N ILE A 521 -15.63 -29.94 8.16
CA ILE A 521 -14.63 -28.88 8.13
C ILE A 521 -13.43 -29.40 7.37
N LYS A 522 -13.01 -28.70 6.32
CA LYS A 522 -11.86 -29.11 5.52
C LYS A 522 -10.96 -27.94 5.18
N ASN A 523 -9.69 -28.21 4.95
CA ASN A 523 -8.70 -27.22 4.50
C ASN A 523 -8.64 -25.97 5.40
N LEU A 524 -8.83 -26.11 6.72
CA LEU A 524 -8.91 -24.99 7.65
C LEU A 524 -7.90 -25.14 8.79
N ALA A 525 -7.27 -24.04 9.18
CA ALA A 525 -6.36 -23.99 10.32
C ALA A 525 -6.83 -23.01 11.39
N ILE A 526 -6.46 -23.28 12.64
CA ILE A 526 -6.62 -22.34 13.75
C ILE A 526 -5.25 -22.15 14.40
N ASP A 527 -4.84 -20.91 14.58
CA ASP A 527 -3.59 -20.55 15.24
C ASP A 527 -3.73 -19.30 16.12
N ASN A 528 -2.70 -18.99 16.91
CA ASN A 528 -2.64 -17.85 17.84
C ASN A 528 -3.95 -17.63 18.61
N SER A 529 -4.38 -18.65 19.36
CA SER A 529 -5.75 -18.71 19.90
C SER A 529 -5.77 -19.18 21.36
N TYR A 530 -6.65 -18.59 22.16
CA TYR A 530 -6.79 -18.88 23.59
C TYR A 530 -8.22 -19.31 23.92
N ILE A 531 -8.40 -20.59 24.23
CA ILE A 531 -9.70 -21.18 24.54
C ILE A 531 -9.67 -21.74 25.96
N LYS A 532 -10.26 -21.00 26.90
CA LYS A 532 -10.44 -21.42 28.29
C LYS A 532 -11.92 -21.41 28.66
N ALA A 533 -12.42 -22.59 28.99
CA ALA A 533 -13.82 -22.80 29.39
C ALA A 533 -13.87 -23.69 30.65
N LEU A 534 -13.84 -23.06 31.83
CA LEU A 534 -13.86 -23.80 33.09
C LEU A 534 -15.18 -24.57 33.23
N SER A 535 -15.08 -25.83 33.63
CA SER A 535 -16.20 -26.76 33.87
C SER A 535 -16.95 -27.32 32.64
N VAL A 536 -16.71 -26.85 31.41
CA VAL A 536 -17.40 -27.35 30.18
C VAL A 536 -16.41 -27.89 29.14
N SER A 537 -16.87 -28.46 28.02
CA SER A 537 -15.94 -28.97 27.00
C SER A 537 -15.30 -27.84 26.18
N ALA A 538 -14.01 -27.95 25.86
CA ALA A 538 -13.27 -26.95 25.11
C ALA A 538 -12.52 -27.56 23.92
N SER A 539 -12.42 -26.82 22.82
CA SER A 539 -11.63 -27.17 21.64
C SER A 539 -11.36 -25.98 20.74
N ALA A 540 -10.45 -26.10 19.78
CA ALA A 540 -10.26 -25.09 18.74
C ALA A 540 -11.47 -25.07 17.78
N PHE A 541 -11.89 -26.23 17.28
CA PHE A 541 -12.98 -26.33 16.30
C PHE A 541 -14.37 -26.50 16.93
N ILE A 542 -14.73 -27.70 17.42
CA ILE A 542 -16.09 -28.01 17.88
C ILE A 542 -16.13 -28.30 19.37
N GLY A 543 -16.69 -27.37 20.15
CA GLY A 543 -16.75 -27.47 21.60
C GLY A 543 -17.52 -28.71 22.09
N THR A 544 -18.73 -28.92 21.59
CA THR A 544 -19.54 -30.12 21.89
C THR A 544 -20.37 -30.58 20.68
N THR A 545 -20.74 -31.86 20.63
CA THR A 545 -21.67 -32.41 19.63
C THR A 545 -22.91 -33.07 20.28
N GLY A 546 -24.03 -33.05 19.55
CA GLY A 546 -25.37 -33.33 20.10
C GLY A 546 -25.75 -34.79 20.33
N SER A 547 -26.72 -35.00 21.22
CA SER A 547 -27.17 -36.28 21.82
C SER A 547 -28.08 -37.18 20.96
N SER A 548 -28.22 -36.92 19.65
CA SER A 548 -29.04 -37.77 18.76
C SER A 548 -28.31 -39.04 18.35
N SER A 549 -29.06 -40.07 17.93
CA SER A 549 -28.51 -41.38 17.57
C SER A 549 -27.62 -41.41 16.32
N THR A 550 -27.48 -40.29 15.60
CA THR A 550 -26.69 -40.12 14.37
C THR A 550 -26.23 -38.65 14.27
N THR A 551 -24.96 -38.39 14.55
CA THR A 551 -24.34 -37.06 14.38
C THR A 551 -23.04 -37.30 13.61
N ASP A 552 -23.02 -36.98 12.32
CA ASP A 552 -21.87 -37.19 11.44
C ASP A 552 -21.00 -35.93 11.44
N VAL A 553 -19.75 -36.07 11.89
CA VAL A 553 -18.75 -35.00 11.90
C VAL A 553 -17.47 -35.48 11.23
N SER A 554 -16.97 -34.71 10.26
CA SER A 554 -15.74 -35.03 9.54
C SER A 554 -14.76 -33.86 9.44
N PHE A 555 -13.47 -34.20 9.48
CA PHE A 555 -12.35 -33.27 9.29
C PHE A 555 -11.38 -33.78 8.23
N GLU A 556 -10.95 -32.88 7.35
CA GLU A 556 -9.99 -33.21 6.30
C GLU A 556 -8.97 -32.08 6.11
N ASN A 557 -7.68 -32.38 6.05
CA ASN A 557 -6.63 -31.39 5.75
C ASN A 557 -6.66 -30.18 6.71
N CYS A 558 -6.91 -30.39 7.99
CA CYS A 558 -7.03 -29.32 8.98
C CYS A 558 -5.90 -29.40 10.02
N TYR A 559 -5.44 -28.27 10.55
CA TYR A 559 -4.45 -28.29 11.61
C TYR A 559 -4.69 -27.24 12.69
N ILE A 560 -4.05 -27.46 13.83
CA ILE A 560 -4.04 -26.53 14.96
C ILE A 560 -2.58 -26.19 15.26
N GLY A 561 -2.25 -24.90 15.21
CA GLY A 561 -0.89 -24.40 15.38
C GLY A 561 -0.36 -24.55 16.81
N GLU A 562 0.93 -24.23 16.98
CA GLU A 562 1.62 -24.38 18.27
C GLU A 562 1.23 -23.29 19.29
N ASP A 563 0.82 -22.12 18.80
CA ASP A 563 0.39 -20.97 19.59
C ASP A 563 -1.09 -21.03 19.98
N VAL A 564 -1.65 -22.23 20.06
CA VAL A 564 -3.02 -22.47 20.52
C VAL A 564 -3.01 -23.10 21.91
N TYR A 565 -3.71 -22.45 22.84
CA TYR A 565 -3.94 -22.96 24.19
C TYR A 565 -5.41 -23.35 24.39
N ILE A 566 -5.64 -24.58 24.86
CA ILE A 566 -6.97 -25.12 25.11
C ILE A 566 -7.06 -25.64 26.54
N TYR A 567 -7.98 -25.10 27.33
CA TYR A 567 -8.29 -25.56 28.69
C TYR A 567 -9.80 -25.74 28.89
N GLY A 568 -10.21 -26.94 29.28
CA GLY A 568 -11.62 -27.27 29.53
C GLY A 568 -11.90 -28.10 30.78
N GLY A 569 -13.18 -28.30 31.09
CA GLY A 569 -13.69 -29.45 31.86
C GLY A 569 -13.20 -30.77 31.26
N CYS A 570 -13.40 -30.92 29.95
CA CYS A 570 -12.71 -31.85 29.07
C CYS A 570 -12.24 -31.08 27.84
N ALA A 571 -11.16 -31.53 27.17
CA ALA A 571 -10.53 -30.74 26.11
C ALA A 571 -10.11 -31.59 24.92
N GLY A 572 -10.52 -31.20 23.72
CA GLY A 572 -10.05 -31.81 22.47
C GLY A 572 -9.44 -30.76 21.57
N GLY A 573 -8.47 -31.09 20.73
CA GLY A 573 -8.05 -30.12 19.70
C GLY A 573 -9.19 -29.84 18.71
N PHE A 574 -9.74 -30.90 18.11
CA PHE A 574 -10.79 -30.80 17.11
C PHE A 574 -12.20 -30.89 17.70
N ILE A 575 -12.42 -31.80 18.66
CA ILE A 575 -13.72 -32.01 19.29
C ILE A 575 -13.58 -32.09 20.80
N GLY A 576 -14.16 -31.14 21.54
CA GLY A 576 -14.09 -31.09 23.00
C GLY A 576 -14.81 -32.27 23.66
N ALA A 577 -16.10 -32.41 23.37
CA ALA A 577 -16.91 -33.55 23.80
C ALA A 577 -17.94 -33.97 22.76
N GLY A 578 -18.43 -35.21 22.83
CA GLY A 578 -19.55 -35.67 22.02
C GLY A 578 -20.50 -36.57 22.79
N ASN A 579 -21.80 -36.27 22.76
CA ASN A 579 -22.84 -37.01 23.47
C ASN A 579 -23.68 -37.87 22.51
N GLY A 580 -24.07 -39.08 22.94
CA GLY A 580 -24.92 -39.98 22.16
C GLY A 580 -24.15 -40.99 21.30
N THR A 581 -24.87 -41.84 20.57
CA THR A 581 -24.29 -42.80 19.62
C THR A 581 -23.83 -42.14 18.32
N GLY A 582 -23.61 -40.82 18.32
CA GLY A 582 -23.19 -40.03 17.17
C GLY A 582 -21.74 -40.32 16.79
N TYR A 583 -21.43 -40.24 15.50
CA TYR A 583 -20.27 -40.84 14.88
C TYR A 583 -19.31 -39.76 14.37
N VAL A 584 -18.07 -39.78 14.84
CA VAL A 584 -16.99 -39.21 14.03
C VAL A 584 -16.90 -40.09 12.78
N THR A 585 -17.32 -39.57 11.63
CA THR A 585 -17.44 -40.34 10.38
C THR A 585 -16.13 -40.40 9.61
N GLY A 586 -15.17 -39.53 9.92
CA GLY A 586 -13.80 -39.60 9.40
C GLY A 586 -12.99 -38.37 9.79
N ILE A 587 -11.77 -38.58 10.28
CA ILE A 587 -10.77 -37.53 10.48
C ILE A 587 -9.54 -37.99 9.73
N SER A 588 -9.16 -37.25 8.71
CA SER A 588 -8.03 -37.60 7.84
C SER A 588 -7.13 -36.41 7.62
N ASN A 589 -5.81 -36.65 7.56
CA ASN A 589 -4.83 -35.63 7.23
C ASN A 589 -4.94 -34.41 8.17
N CYS A 590 -4.99 -34.63 9.48
CA CYS A 590 -5.09 -33.57 10.47
C CYS A 590 -4.04 -33.70 11.57
N TYR A 591 -3.57 -32.59 12.12
CA TYR A 591 -2.62 -32.59 13.23
C TYR A 591 -2.86 -31.45 14.21
N SER A 592 -2.33 -31.57 15.42
CA SER A 592 -2.42 -30.55 16.45
C SER A 592 -1.07 -30.37 17.13
N LEU A 593 -0.55 -29.15 17.10
CA LEU A 593 0.63 -28.71 17.85
C LEU A 593 0.25 -27.90 19.11
N ALA A 594 -1.05 -27.73 19.37
CA ALA A 594 -1.56 -26.99 20.51
C ALA A 594 -1.10 -27.54 21.87
N THR A 595 -1.11 -26.66 22.87
CA THR A 595 -1.09 -27.03 24.29
C THR A 595 -2.53 -27.31 24.75
N ILE A 596 -2.81 -28.55 25.17
CA ILE A 596 -4.16 -29.00 25.51
C ILE A 596 -4.19 -29.57 26.93
N GLU A 597 -5.02 -28.97 27.77
CA GLU A 597 -5.17 -29.30 29.18
C GLU A 597 -6.65 -29.41 29.57
N ALA A 598 -6.94 -30.16 30.64
CA ALA A 598 -8.28 -30.22 31.20
C ALA A 598 -8.26 -30.39 32.72
N SER A 599 -9.34 -29.93 33.37
CA SER A 599 -9.56 -30.14 34.81
C SER A 599 -9.93 -31.59 35.16
N THR A 600 -10.47 -32.33 34.19
CA THR A 600 -10.61 -33.79 34.27
C THR A 600 -9.47 -34.47 33.51
N ASN A 601 -9.37 -35.79 33.63
CA ASN A 601 -8.42 -36.52 32.80
C ASN A 601 -8.84 -36.57 31.32
N PHE A 602 -10.02 -36.10 30.90
CA PHE A 602 -10.51 -36.30 29.53
C PHE A 602 -9.98 -35.21 28.58
N TYR A 603 -8.75 -35.39 28.09
CA TYR A 603 -8.17 -34.53 27.07
C TYR A 603 -7.41 -35.29 25.97
N GLY A 604 -7.37 -34.75 24.75
CA GLY A 604 -6.62 -35.32 23.62
C GLY A 604 -6.50 -34.39 22.42
N ALA A 605 -5.54 -34.64 21.53
CA ALA A 605 -5.26 -33.80 20.36
C ALA A 605 -6.40 -33.78 19.35
N ILE A 606 -7.16 -34.87 19.22
CA ILE A 606 -8.28 -34.96 18.29
C ILE A 606 -9.59 -34.84 19.06
N THR A 607 -9.78 -35.70 20.06
CA THR A 607 -11.01 -35.73 20.86
C THR A 607 -10.73 -35.68 22.36
N GLY A 608 -11.54 -34.90 23.08
CA GLY A 608 -11.56 -34.92 24.54
C GLY A 608 -12.39 -36.09 25.06
N GLN A 609 -13.68 -35.85 25.29
CA GLN A 609 -14.61 -36.84 25.85
C GLN A 609 -15.68 -37.28 24.83
N VAL A 610 -15.52 -38.46 24.21
CA VAL A 610 -16.48 -39.01 23.23
C VAL A 610 -16.94 -40.40 23.65
N TRP A 611 -18.24 -40.70 23.60
CA TRP A 611 -18.82 -41.93 24.19
C TRP A 611 -18.93 -43.13 23.23
N SER A 612 -18.86 -42.90 21.92
CA SER A 612 -18.81 -43.97 20.90
C SER A 612 -18.18 -43.47 19.60
N CYS A 613 -17.43 -44.32 18.91
CA CYS A 613 -16.92 -44.09 17.56
C CYS A 613 -17.19 -45.33 16.69
N LEU A 614 -17.73 -45.16 15.48
CA LEU A 614 -17.95 -46.25 14.52
C LEU A 614 -16.76 -46.45 13.58
N ASN A 615 -16.64 -47.69 13.11
CA ASN A 615 -15.91 -48.35 12.00
C ASN A 615 -15.13 -47.59 10.89
N VAL A 616 -15.09 -46.25 10.82
CA VAL A 616 -14.22 -45.55 9.86
C VAL A 616 -12.91 -45.20 10.56
N PRO A 617 -11.75 -45.71 10.10
CA PRO A 617 -10.49 -45.38 10.72
C PRO A 617 -10.17 -43.89 10.53
N ALA A 618 -9.71 -43.24 11.60
CA ALA A 618 -9.03 -41.98 11.51
C ALA A 618 -7.64 -42.22 10.90
N THR A 619 -7.26 -41.41 9.91
CA THR A 619 -6.08 -41.66 9.09
C THR A 619 -5.12 -40.49 9.07
N ASN A 620 -3.83 -40.77 9.02
CA ASN A 620 -2.79 -39.78 8.78
C ASN A 620 -2.82 -38.61 9.79
N LEU A 621 -2.88 -38.93 11.08
CA LEU A 621 -2.97 -37.93 12.16
C LEU A 621 -1.72 -37.88 13.00
N TYR A 622 -1.36 -36.72 13.56
CA TYR A 622 -0.32 -36.71 14.59
C TYR A 622 -0.46 -35.61 15.64
N SER A 623 0.18 -35.84 16.79
CA SER A 623 0.32 -34.87 17.88
C SER A 623 1.62 -35.11 18.67
N PRO A 624 2.51 -34.10 18.78
CA PRO A 624 3.73 -34.21 19.57
C PRO A 624 3.53 -33.88 21.06
N ASN A 625 2.38 -33.35 21.46
CA ASN A 625 2.20 -32.82 22.83
C ASN A 625 1.34 -33.70 23.73
N VAL A 626 0.30 -34.32 23.18
CA VAL A 626 -0.66 -35.15 23.93
C VAL A 626 -1.11 -36.38 23.14
N GLN A 627 -1.75 -37.33 23.82
CA GLN A 627 -2.46 -38.45 23.19
C GLN A 627 -3.57 -37.98 22.24
N LEU A 628 -3.95 -38.79 21.24
CA LEU A 628 -4.98 -38.41 20.26
C LEU A 628 -6.39 -38.30 20.85
N TYR A 629 -6.69 -39.00 21.95
CA TYR A 629 -8.04 -39.08 22.53
C TYR A 629 -8.02 -39.04 24.07
N GLY A 630 -9.10 -38.54 24.69
CA GLY A 630 -9.22 -38.44 26.15
C GLY A 630 -9.96 -39.56 26.88
N GLN A 631 -11.00 -40.18 26.30
CA GLN A 631 -11.79 -41.25 26.97
C GLN A 631 -12.00 -42.52 26.13
N HIS A 632 -12.15 -42.44 24.81
CA HIS A 632 -12.39 -43.62 23.96
C HIS A 632 -11.60 -43.53 22.63
N PRO A 633 -10.81 -44.56 22.27
CA PRO A 633 -10.02 -44.54 21.04
C PRO A 633 -10.84 -44.85 19.80
N MET A 634 -10.44 -44.26 18.67
CA MET A 634 -10.88 -44.64 17.33
C MET A 634 -9.98 -45.77 16.77
N ALA A 635 -10.40 -46.38 15.66
CA ALA A 635 -9.45 -47.11 14.83
C ALA A 635 -8.51 -46.08 14.18
N TYR A 636 -7.21 -46.23 14.38
CA TYR A 636 -6.19 -45.34 13.82
C TYR A 636 -5.37 -46.08 12.76
N VAL A 637 -5.17 -45.44 11.62
CA VAL A 637 -4.29 -45.91 10.53
C VAL A 637 -3.29 -44.80 10.26
N ASP A 638 -2.00 -45.13 10.32
CA ASP A 638 -0.93 -44.15 10.10
C ASP A 638 -1.05 -42.90 10.98
N CYS A 639 -1.41 -43.10 12.25
CA CYS A 639 -1.51 -42.01 13.23
C CYS A 639 -0.45 -42.12 14.33
N TYR A 640 0.06 -40.98 14.80
CA TYR A 640 1.23 -40.90 15.67
C TYR A 640 1.00 -39.99 16.88
N ALA A 641 1.42 -40.41 18.07
CA ALA A 641 1.31 -39.58 19.28
C ALA A 641 2.44 -39.87 20.28
N VAL A 642 2.69 -38.94 21.21
CA VAL A 642 3.69 -39.14 22.28
C VAL A 642 3.22 -40.05 23.41
N SER A 643 1.92 -40.26 23.54
CA SER A 643 1.35 -41.11 24.58
C SER A 643 -0.04 -41.66 24.17
N LYS A 644 -0.53 -42.65 24.92
CA LYS A 644 -1.90 -43.16 24.81
C LYS A 644 -2.49 -43.51 26.18
N LYS A 645 -3.82 -43.49 26.23
CA LYS A 645 -4.63 -43.70 27.45
C LYS A 645 -4.88 -45.18 27.77
N GLU A 646 -5.27 -45.94 26.75
CA GLU A 646 -5.59 -47.36 26.87
C GLU A 646 -4.71 -48.22 25.94
N ASN A 647 -4.54 -49.50 26.26
CA ASN A 647 -3.62 -50.38 25.54
C ASN A 647 -4.17 -50.92 24.21
N TYR A 648 -5.45 -50.68 23.88
CA TYR A 648 -6.14 -51.30 22.75
C TYR A 648 -6.23 -50.42 21.49
N SER A 649 -5.74 -49.19 21.57
CA SER A 649 -5.73 -48.25 20.44
C SER A 649 -4.53 -48.49 19.51
N THR A 650 -4.71 -48.23 18.21
CA THR A 650 -3.79 -48.64 17.13
C THR A 650 -2.82 -47.56 16.66
N GLU A 651 -2.83 -46.38 17.27
CA GLU A 651 -1.86 -45.32 17.00
C GLU A 651 -0.43 -45.73 17.40
N ILE A 652 0.53 -45.19 16.67
CA ILE A 652 1.95 -45.46 16.81
C ILE A 652 2.53 -44.46 17.81
N ILE A 653 3.12 -44.97 18.90
CA ILE A 653 3.72 -44.13 19.93
C ILE A 653 5.20 -43.91 19.63
N ILE A 654 5.57 -42.64 19.39
CA ILE A 654 6.95 -42.19 19.17
C ILE A 654 7.17 -40.89 19.96
N SER A 655 8.41 -40.59 20.32
CA SER A 655 8.74 -39.34 21.03
C SER A 655 8.53 -38.10 20.15
N ALA A 656 8.30 -36.93 20.75
CA ALA A 656 8.20 -35.68 20.01
C ALA A 656 9.44 -35.43 19.13
N ASP A 657 10.63 -35.71 19.66
CA ASP A 657 11.90 -35.63 18.93
C ASP A 657 11.97 -36.57 17.71
N GLU A 658 11.27 -37.70 17.73
CA GLU A 658 11.19 -38.63 16.60
C GLU A 658 10.19 -38.19 15.53
N MET A 659 9.30 -37.25 15.87
CA MET A 659 8.35 -36.63 14.93
C MET A 659 8.93 -35.41 14.22
N VAL A 660 10.17 -35.00 14.51
CA VAL A 660 10.80 -33.84 13.87
C VAL A 660 11.83 -34.28 12.83
N GLY A 661 11.79 -33.62 11.68
CA GLY A 661 12.85 -33.66 10.70
C GLY A 661 13.12 -35.02 10.06
N LYS A 662 14.39 -35.31 9.78
CA LYS A 662 14.83 -36.59 9.17
C LYS A 662 14.39 -37.84 9.96
N LYS A 663 14.13 -37.72 11.27
CA LYS A 663 13.61 -38.84 12.07
C LYS A 663 12.17 -39.16 11.69
N ALA A 664 11.34 -38.15 11.48
CA ALA A 664 9.95 -38.30 11.02
C ALA A 664 9.88 -39.05 9.69
N MET A 665 10.81 -38.78 8.76
CA MET A 665 10.90 -39.49 7.47
C MET A 665 11.04 -41.01 7.60
N THR A 666 11.60 -41.51 8.70
CA THR A 666 11.77 -42.95 8.95
C THR A 666 10.76 -43.54 9.92
N LYS A 667 10.19 -42.70 10.79
CA LYS A 667 9.32 -43.12 11.89
C LYS A 667 7.84 -42.91 11.60
N MET A 668 7.52 -41.99 10.69
CA MET A 668 6.16 -41.58 10.31
C MET A 668 5.89 -41.85 8.83
N VAL A 669 6.44 -42.94 8.30
CA VAL A 669 6.37 -43.29 6.86
C VAL A 669 4.94 -43.38 6.32
N GLY A 670 3.97 -43.72 7.17
CA GLY A 670 2.55 -43.75 6.77
C GLY A 670 1.96 -42.37 6.44
N LEU A 671 2.61 -41.27 6.84
CA LEU A 671 2.16 -39.91 6.52
C LEU A 671 2.64 -39.40 5.16
N SER A 672 3.60 -40.07 4.51
CA SER A 672 4.35 -39.51 3.37
C SER A 672 3.50 -39.17 2.15
N ASP A 673 2.31 -39.76 2.03
CA ASP A 673 1.42 -39.50 0.90
C ASP A 673 0.68 -38.16 1.06
N ALA A 674 0.23 -37.83 2.28
CA ALA A 674 -0.52 -36.61 2.60
C ALA A 674 0.35 -35.46 3.15
N TYR A 675 1.54 -35.76 3.67
CA TYR A 675 2.41 -34.79 4.34
C TYR A 675 3.75 -34.64 3.63
N THR A 676 4.22 -33.40 3.57
CA THR A 676 5.64 -33.08 3.42
C THR A 676 6.32 -33.42 4.73
N LEU A 677 7.41 -34.19 4.67
CA LEU A 677 8.21 -34.55 5.83
C LEU A 677 9.50 -33.71 5.78
N PRO A 678 9.44 -32.45 6.25
CA PRO A 678 10.58 -31.54 6.22
C PRO A 678 11.76 -32.11 7.02
N SER A 679 12.96 -31.61 6.75
CA SER A 679 14.18 -32.20 7.28
C SER A 679 14.49 -31.79 8.73
N ASP A 680 13.80 -30.76 9.22
CA ASP A 680 14.09 -29.99 10.43
C ASP A 680 12.84 -29.53 11.23
N SER A 681 11.63 -29.73 10.74
CA SER A 681 10.37 -29.39 11.45
C SER A 681 9.39 -30.58 11.53
N TYR A 682 8.22 -30.37 12.13
CA TYR A 682 7.14 -31.37 12.15
C TYR A 682 6.52 -31.57 10.75
N PRO A 683 5.92 -32.73 10.46
CA PRO A 683 5.22 -32.99 9.20
C PRO A 683 4.17 -31.94 8.86
N VAL A 684 4.28 -31.30 7.70
CA VAL A 684 3.28 -30.33 7.22
C VAL A 684 2.45 -30.97 6.13
N LEU A 685 1.16 -30.65 6.06
CA LEU A 685 0.29 -31.16 5.00
C LEU A 685 0.76 -30.66 3.63
N LYS A 686 0.91 -31.55 2.64
CA LYS A 686 1.37 -31.16 1.28
C LYS A 686 0.46 -30.12 0.63
N VAL A 687 -0.85 -30.28 0.83
CA VAL A 687 -1.86 -29.38 0.30
C VAL A 687 -1.76 -27.96 0.87
N TRP A 688 -1.22 -27.82 2.08
CA TRP A 688 -0.90 -26.51 2.67
C TRP A 688 0.47 -25.99 2.23
N ALA A 689 1.41 -26.88 1.89
CA ALA A 689 2.75 -26.52 1.42
C ALA A 689 2.80 -26.12 -0.07
N ASN A 690 1.79 -26.49 -0.86
CA ASN A 690 1.74 -26.26 -2.31
C ASN A 690 0.83 -25.10 -2.75
N LYS A 691 0.08 -24.45 -1.84
CA LYS A 691 -0.68 -23.24 -2.19
C LYS A 691 0.29 -22.09 -2.38
N SER A 692 0.53 -21.71 -3.63
CA SER A 692 1.06 -20.38 -3.93
C SER A 692 -0.04 -19.38 -3.58
N ALA A 693 0.24 -18.44 -2.68
CA ALA A 693 -0.70 -17.41 -2.26
C ALA A 693 -1.23 -16.54 -3.43
N ASP A 694 -0.63 -16.65 -4.62
CA ASP A 694 -0.88 -15.79 -5.78
C ASP A 694 -1.73 -16.45 -6.89
N VAL A 695 -2.31 -17.64 -6.67
CA VAL A 695 -3.13 -18.34 -7.69
C VAL A 695 -4.61 -17.99 -7.56
N TRP A 696 -5.20 -17.59 -8.68
CA TRP A 696 -6.60 -17.20 -8.79
C TRP A 696 -7.58 -18.25 -8.27
N SER A 697 -8.48 -17.82 -7.39
CA SER A 697 -9.53 -18.65 -6.78
C SER A 697 -10.69 -19.02 -7.72
N GLY A 698 -10.75 -18.42 -8.91
CA GLY A 698 -11.87 -18.57 -9.84
C GLY A 698 -12.96 -17.48 -9.72
N PHE A 699 -12.76 -16.49 -8.84
CA PHE A 699 -13.74 -15.42 -8.56
C PHE A 699 -13.17 -14.02 -8.85
N ALA A 700 -14.04 -13.01 -8.95
CA ALA A 700 -13.62 -11.61 -9.07
C ALA A 700 -13.79 -10.89 -7.73
N ILE A 701 -12.91 -9.93 -7.42
CA ILE A 701 -13.12 -9.01 -6.29
C ILE A 701 -14.30 -8.06 -6.56
N ASN A 702 -14.73 -7.31 -5.55
CA ASN A 702 -15.89 -6.40 -5.67
C ASN A 702 -15.51 -4.91 -5.81
N THR A 703 -14.27 -4.55 -5.47
CA THR A 703 -13.74 -3.17 -5.50
C THR A 703 -12.26 -3.19 -5.86
N MET A 704 -11.76 -2.13 -6.49
CA MET A 704 -10.36 -2.00 -6.95
C MET A 704 -9.70 -0.77 -6.32
N GLU A 705 -8.39 -0.82 -6.10
CA GLU A 705 -7.58 0.37 -5.79
C GLU A 705 -7.44 1.24 -7.04
N GLY A 706 -7.50 2.57 -6.86
CA GLY A 706 -7.57 3.56 -7.95
C GLY A 706 -9.00 3.98 -8.26
N ASP A 707 -9.19 5.05 -9.03
CA ASP A 707 -10.52 5.53 -9.45
C ASP A 707 -10.85 5.20 -10.93
N GLY A 708 -9.90 4.56 -11.62
CA GLY A 708 -10.02 4.18 -13.03
C GLY A 708 -9.76 5.33 -14.00
N THR A 709 -9.24 6.46 -13.55
CA THR A 709 -8.79 7.56 -14.41
C THR A 709 -7.37 7.30 -14.94
N GLU A 710 -6.94 8.08 -15.93
CA GLU A 710 -5.58 7.98 -16.48
C GLU A 710 -4.47 8.22 -15.45
N ASN A 711 -4.69 9.13 -14.49
CA ASN A 711 -3.71 9.44 -13.43
C ASN A 711 -3.82 8.50 -12.22
N SER A 712 -4.95 7.82 -12.05
CA SER A 712 -5.19 6.85 -10.98
C SER A 712 -5.90 5.61 -11.55
N PRO A 713 -5.19 4.82 -12.38
CA PRO A 713 -5.76 3.63 -12.99
C PRO A 713 -6.10 2.59 -11.91
N TYR A 714 -7.06 1.72 -12.20
CA TYR A 714 -7.33 0.58 -11.35
C TYR A 714 -6.13 -0.37 -11.34
N LEU A 715 -5.54 -0.60 -10.16
CA LEU A 715 -4.34 -1.44 -10.00
C LEU A 715 -4.70 -2.91 -9.81
N ILE A 716 -4.09 -3.78 -10.61
CA ILE A 716 -4.35 -5.24 -10.60
C ILE A 716 -3.08 -5.95 -10.15
N SER A 717 -3.17 -6.70 -9.04
CA SER A 717 -2.06 -7.47 -8.47
C SER A 717 -2.27 -8.98 -8.47
N ASP A 718 -3.49 -9.46 -8.75
CA ASP A 718 -3.90 -10.86 -8.65
C ASP A 718 -4.95 -11.25 -9.71
N GLY A 719 -5.34 -12.53 -9.71
CA GLY A 719 -6.31 -13.07 -10.66
C GLY A 719 -7.73 -12.53 -10.45
N GLU A 720 -8.10 -12.23 -9.21
CA GLU A 720 -9.41 -11.73 -8.82
C GLU A 720 -9.64 -10.31 -9.34
N GLY A 721 -8.65 -9.42 -9.19
CA GLY A 721 -8.64 -8.08 -9.77
C GLY A 721 -8.66 -8.11 -11.30
N LEU A 722 -7.93 -9.06 -11.92
CA LEU A 722 -7.95 -9.26 -13.36
C LEU A 722 -9.35 -9.71 -13.85
N ALA A 723 -9.97 -10.66 -13.17
CA ALA A 723 -11.32 -11.11 -13.47
C ALA A 723 -12.34 -9.96 -13.30
N TYR A 724 -12.23 -9.16 -12.25
CA TYR A 724 -13.06 -7.97 -12.05
C TYR A 724 -12.92 -6.96 -13.19
N ALA A 725 -11.69 -6.64 -13.60
CA ALA A 725 -11.42 -5.70 -14.69
C ALA A 725 -12.08 -6.15 -16.01
N ILE A 726 -12.01 -7.44 -16.33
CA ILE A 726 -12.61 -8.00 -17.55
C ILE A 726 -14.14 -8.00 -17.48
N LEU A 727 -14.71 -8.29 -16.31
CA LEU A 727 -16.17 -8.34 -16.11
C LEU A 727 -16.81 -6.95 -16.04
N ASN A 728 -16.11 -5.97 -15.50
CA ASN A 728 -16.64 -4.62 -15.21
C ASN A 728 -16.01 -3.51 -16.05
N GLY A 729 -15.25 -3.86 -17.08
CA GLY A 729 -14.64 -2.91 -18.01
C GLY A 729 -15.62 -1.85 -18.50
N GLY A 730 -15.15 -0.61 -18.64
CA GLY A 730 -15.95 0.52 -19.08
C GLY A 730 -15.17 1.46 -20.00
N LYS A 731 -15.88 2.08 -20.95
CA LYS A 731 -15.29 3.09 -21.85
C LYS A 731 -14.67 4.22 -21.03
N GLY A 732 -13.40 4.51 -21.26
CA GLY A 732 -12.65 5.56 -20.57
C GLY A 732 -12.08 5.16 -19.21
N LEU A 733 -12.28 3.92 -18.76
CA LEU A 733 -11.63 3.40 -17.56
C LEU A 733 -10.23 2.87 -17.88
N HIS A 734 -9.27 3.12 -16.99
CA HIS A 734 -7.88 2.70 -17.09
C HIS A 734 -7.56 1.62 -16.04
N TYR A 735 -6.86 0.57 -16.47
CA TYR A 735 -6.45 -0.58 -15.67
C TYR A 735 -4.97 -0.83 -15.87
N LYS A 736 -4.25 -1.18 -14.80
CA LYS A 736 -2.81 -1.43 -14.86
C LYS A 736 -2.41 -2.66 -14.05
N LEU A 737 -1.70 -3.62 -14.67
CA LEU A 737 -1.07 -4.72 -13.93
C LEU A 737 0.13 -4.21 -13.13
N THR A 738 0.30 -4.73 -11.92
CA THR A 738 1.43 -4.42 -11.03
C THR A 738 2.35 -5.62 -10.81
N LYS A 739 1.87 -6.83 -11.17
CA LYS A 739 2.55 -8.11 -11.02
C LYS A 739 2.16 -9.06 -12.15
N ASP A 740 2.95 -10.10 -12.32
CA ASP A 740 2.53 -11.26 -13.11
C ASP A 740 1.36 -11.95 -12.42
N ILE A 741 0.40 -12.44 -13.22
CA ILE A 741 -0.85 -13.00 -12.72
C ILE A 741 -0.86 -14.51 -12.97
N TYR A 742 -1.29 -15.29 -11.98
CA TYR A 742 -1.40 -16.74 -12.08
C TYR A 742 -2.85 -17.17 -11.92
N LEU A 743 -3.48 -17.59 -13.02
CA LEU A 743 -4.86 -18.04 -13.03
C LEU A 743 -5.02 -19.50 -12.60
N ASN A 744 -3.93 -20.26 -12.70
CA ASN A 744 -3.82 -21.66 -12.33
C ASN A 744 -2.35 -21.98 -12.00
N GLU A 745 -2.12 -23.04 -11.23
CA GLU A 745 -0.78 -23.54 -10.92
C GLU A 745 -0.03 -23.96 -12.18
N LEU A 746 1.22 -23.51 -12.33
CA LEU A 746 2.03 -23.79 -13.52
C LEU A 746 2.28 -25.29 -13.74
N ASN A 747 2.39 -26.07 -12.66
CA ASN A 747 2.58 -27.52 -12.71
C ASN A 747 1.27 -28.31 -12.52
N GLY A 748 0.15 -27.60 -12.37
CA GLY A 748 -1.18 -28.20 -12.19
C GLY A 748 -1.77 -28.75 -13.49
N VAL A 749 -1.35 -28.25 -14.64
CA VAL A 749 -1.85 -28.67 -15.96
C VAL A 749 -0.68 -28.96 -16.90
N ASP A 750 -0.75 -30.06 -17.64
CA ASP A 750 0.07 -30.19 -18.85
C ASP A 750 -0.50 -29.25 -19.93
N TRP A 751 0.08 -28.05 -20.02
CA TRP A 751 -0.35 -27.01 -20.96
C TRP A 751 -0.23 -27.41 -22.44
N THR A 752 0.39 -28.54 -22.76
CA THR A 752 0.43 -29.08 -24.13
C THR A 752 -0.81 -29.90 -24.47
N THR A 753 -1.34 -30.62 -23.49
CA THR A 753 -2.44 -31.58 -23.66
C THR A 753 -3.75 -31.17 -22.97
N GLY A 754 -3.70 -30.19 -22.06
CA GLY A 754 -4.81 -29.74 -21.25
C GLY A 754 -5.18 -30.68 -20.10
N ILE A 755 -4.37 -31.71 -19.87
CA ILE A 755 -4.62 -32.74 -18.85
C ILE A 755 -4.15 -32.20 -17.48
N PRO A 756 -5.04 -32.10 -16.47
CA PRO A 756 -4.66 -31.75 -15.12
C PRO A 756 -3.82 -32.85 -14.45
N SER A 757 -2.94 -32.47 -13.53
CA SER A 757 -2.21 -33.40 -12.68
C SER A 757 -3.13 -34.10 -11.67
N ASP A 758 -2.70 -35.25 -11.14
CA ASP A 758 -3.48 -36.00 -10.17
C ASP A 758 -3.78 -35.14 -8.92
N ASN A 759 -5.06 -34.99 -8.59
CA ASN A 759 -5.59 -34.16 -7.48
C ASN A 759 -5.53 -32.63 -7.68
N TYR A 760 -5.24 -32.14 -8.87
CA TYR A 760 -5.42 -30.73 -9.21
C TYR A 760 -6.70 -30.52 -10.02
N VAL A 761 -7.53 -29.57 -9.60
CA VAL A 761 -8.73 -29.15 -10.32
C VAL A 761 -8.51 -27.71 -10.78
N PRO A 762 -8.18 -27.49 -12.07
CA PRO A 762 -7.92 -26.14 -12.55
C PRO A 762 -9.21 -25.30 -12.60
N SER A 763 -9.09 -24.01 -12.32
CA SER A 763 -10.15 -23.03 -12.52
C SER A 763 -10.33 -22.74 -14.01
N GLU A 764 -11.56 -22.88 -14.52
CA GLU A 764 -11.89 -22.49 -15.90
C GLU A 764 -11.92 -20.96 -16.05
N TRP A 765 -11.27 -20.43 -17.08
CA TRP A 765 -11.27 -19.00 -17.38
C TRP A 765 -12.58 -18.53 -18.02
N LEU A 766 -12.77 -17.21 -18.05
CA LEU A 766 -13.97 -16.54 -18.55
C LEU A 766 -14.26 -16.86 -20.03
N GLU A 767 -15.55 -17.03 -20.33
CA GLU A 767 -16.08 -17.23 -21.69
C GLU A 767 -17.16 -16.17 -22.00
N ASN A 768 -17.15 -15.63 -23.22
CA ASN A 768 -18.15 -14.67 -23.72
C ASN A 768 -18.32 -13.39 -22.88
N THR A 769 -17.37 -13.06 -22.02
CA THR A 769 -17.34 -11.80 -21.29
C THR A 769 -16.82 -10.67 -22.19
N THR A 770 -17.31 -9.45 -21.95
CA THR A 770 -17.00 -8.31 -22.82
C THR A 770 -16.29 -7.21 -22.06
N PHE A 771 -15.09 -6.87 -22.53
CA PHE A 771 -14.27 -5.78 -21.99
C PHE A 771 -14.33 -4.53 -22.88
N SER A 772 -14.20 -3.37 -22.24
CA SER A 772 -13.92 -2.08 -22.88
C SER A 772 -13.10 -1.21 -21.93
N GLY A 773 -12.19 -0.39 -22.45
CA GLY A 773 -11.32 0.47 -21.64
C GLY A 773 -9.86 0.45 -22.08
N TYR A 774 -8.99 1.02 -21.25
CA TYR A 774 -7.54 1.05 -21.41
C TYR A 774 -6.91 0.05 -20.44
N PHE A 775 -6.22 -0.97 -20.95
CA PHE A 775 -5.55 -1.98 -20.16
C PHE A 775 -4.04 -1.95 -20.46
N ASP A 776 -3.25 -1.60 -19.44
CA ASP A 776 -1.79 -1.64 -19.50
C ASP A 776 -1.25 -2.80 -18.67
N GLY A 777 -0.65 -3.78 -19.34
CA GLY A 777 0.02 -4.89 -18.69
C GLY A 777 1.33 -4.50 -18.02
N ASP A 778 1.86 -3.30 -18.26
CA ASP A 778 3.13 -2.79 -17.71
C ASP A 778 4.31 -3.78 -17.82
N GLY A 779 4.31 -4.64 -18.84
CA GLY A 779 5.34 -5.65 -19.04
C GLY A 779 5.18 -6.91 -18.18
N HIS A 780 3.98 -7.16 -17.65
CA HIS A 780 3.65 -8.34 -16.86
C HIS A 780 2.95 -9.44 -17.66
N ILE A 781 3.08 -10.67 -17.16
CA ILE A 781 2.62 -11.89 -17.81
C ILE A 781 1.40 -12.45 -17.09
N VAL A 782 0.38 -12.84 -17.84
CA VAL A 782 -0.74 -13.64 -17.35
C VAL A 782 -0.48 -15.11 -17.68
N ASN A 783 -0.44 -15.95 -16.65
CA ASN A 783 -0.22 -17.38 -16.72
C ASN A 783 -1.51 -18.15 -16.41
N GLY A 784 -1.66 -19.34 -16.97
CA GLY A 784 -2.65 -20.30 -16.48
C GLY A 784 -4.06 -20.13 -17.03
N ILE A 785 -4.27 -19.54 -18.21
CA ILE A 785 -5.61 -19.56 -18.83
C ILE A 785 -5.94 -21.02 -19.14
N TYR A 786 -6.94 -21.57 -18.47
CA TYR A 786 -7.40 -22.94 -18.66
C TYR A 786 -8.85 -22.95 -19.11
N TYR A 787 -9.13 -23.58 -20.24
CA TYR A 787 -10.48 -23.76 -20.74
C TYR A 787 -10.57 -25.05 -21.58
N PRO A 788 -10.98 -26.19 -20.99
CA PRO A 788 -11.11 -27.45 -21.70
C PRO A 788 -12.50 -27.61 -22.35
N VAL A 789 -12.56 -28.33 -23.48
CA VAL A 789 -13.85 -28.84 -23.98
C VAL A 789 -14.17 -30.13 -23.26
N ASP A 790 -15.12 -30.06 -22.33
CA ASP A 790 -15.65 -31.24 -21.65
C ASP A 790 -16.75 -31.92 -22.49
N ASN A 791 -17.00 -33.22 -22.28
CA ASN A 791 -17.94 -34.05 -23.06
C ASN A 791 -19.44 -33.63 -22.97
N GLY A 792 -19.74 -32.54 -22.25
CA GLY A 792 -21.10 -32.02 -22.05
C GLY A 792 -21.44 -30.71 -22.78
N LYS A 793 -20.45 -29.99 -23.36
CA LYS A 793 -20.70 -28.72 -24.08
C LYS A 793 -21.24 -29.02 -25.49
N ASN A 794 -22.39 -28.45 -25.85
CA ASN A 794 -23.06 -28.75 -27.12
C ASN A 794 -22.42 -27.97 -28.27
N PHE A 795 -22.42 -28.57 -29.46
CA PHE A 795 -21.91 -27.97 -30.70
C PHE A 795 -22.51 -26.58 -31.03
N SER A 796 -23.68 -26.22 -30.48
CA SER A 796 -24.31 -24.91 -30.64
C SER A 796 -23.59 -23.77 -29.92
N ASP A 797 -22.72 -24.08 -28.95
CA ASP A 797 -22.12 -23.12 -28.04
C ASP A 797 -20.79 -22.61 -28.65
N LEU A 798 -20.90 -21.73 -29.65
CA LEU A 798 -19.76 -21.07 -30.30
C LEU A 798 -19.19 -19.95 -29.42
N GLY A 799 -18.72 -20.30 -28.22
CA GLY A 799 -18.16 -19.34 -27.28
C GLY A 799 -16.89 -18.64 -27.78
N ASN A 800 -16.54 -17.54 -27.12
CA ASN A 800 -15.30 -16.80 -27.32
C ASN A 800 -14.45 -16.94 -26.05
N VAL A 801 -13.19 -17.35 -26.18
CA VAL A 801 -12.26 -17.49 -25.04
C VAL A 801 -10.89 -16.95 -25.40
N ALA A 802 -10.36 -16.08 -24.54
CA ALA A 802 -9.00 -15.55 -24.53
C ALA A 802 -8.77 -14.87 -23.17
N LEU A 803 -7.61 -14.23 -22.96
CA LEU A 803 -7.44 -13.31 -21.84
C LEU A 803 -8.59 -12.30 -21.80
N PHE A 804 -8.91 -11.70 -22.96
CA PHE A 804 -10.10 -10.89 -23.20
C PHE A 804 -11.02 -11.63 -24.19
N PRO A 805 -12.06 -12.34 -23.70
CA PRO A 805 -12.94 -13.13 -24.56
C PRO A 805 -13.57 -12.32 -25.69
N ILE A 806 -14.14 -11.16 -25.37
CA ILE A 806 -14.69 -10.18 -26.33
C ILE A 806 -14.23 -8.78 -25.93
N ILE A 807 -13.86 -7.95 -26.91
CA ILE A 807 -13.64 -6.52 -26.69
C ILE A 807 -14.53 -5.67 -27.60
N LYS A 808 -14.86 -4.45 -27.14
CA LYS A 808 -15.61 -3.45 -27.92
C LYS A 808 -14.69 -2.41 -28.56
N SER A 809 -15.25 -1.56 -29.43
CA SER A 809 -14.57 -0.36 -29.97
C SER A 809 -14.09 0.58 -28.84
N ASP A 810 -13.03 1.36 -29.09
CA ASP A 810 -12.34 2.25 -28.13
C ASP A 810 -11.64 1.47 -27.00
N THR A 811 -11.06 0.32 -27.34
CA THR A 811 -10.31 -0.52 -26.38
C THR A 811 -8.84 -0.52 -26.71
N HIS A 812 -8.01 -0.27 -25.70
CA HIS A 812 -6.55 -0.32 -25.81
C HIS A 812 -6.04 -1.43 -24.90
N ILE A 813 -5.32 -2.39 -25.46
CA ILE A 813 -4.64 -3.45 -24.69
C ILE A 813 -3.16 -3.36 -25.03
N ILE A 814 -2.34 -3.01 -24.05
CA ILE A 814 -0.92 -2.79 -24.25
C ILE A 814 -0.06 -3.57 -23.24
N ASN A 815 1.16 -3.90 -23.61
CA ASN A 815 2.22 -4.40 -22.71
C ASN A 815 1.87 -5.65 -21.88
N VAL A 816 0.98 -6.54 -22.37
CA VAL A 816 0.63 -7.80 -21.67
C VAL A 816 1.05 -9.05 -22.46
N GLY A 817 1.62 -10.02 -21.74
CA GLY A 817 2.03 -11.32 -22.28
C GLY A 817 1.17 -12.46 -21.74
N VAL A 818 0.98 -13.52 -22.51
CA VAL A 818 0.30 -14.75 -22.05
C VAL A 818 1.23 -15.96 -22.19
N LYS A 819 1.31 -16.76 -21.12
CA LYS A 819 2.08 -18.00 -21.04
C LYS A 819 1.29 -19.11 -20.34
N ASN A 820 1.82 -20.33 -20.40
CA ASN A 820 1.38 -21.51 -19.65
C ASN A 820 -0.14 -21.66 -19.65
N SER A 821 -0.73 -21.79 -20.85
CA SER A 821 -2.18 -21.68 -21.03
C SER A 821 -2.68 -22.73 -22.00
N TYR A 822 -3.87 -23.28 -21.73
CA TYR A 822 -4.54 -24.28 -22.56
C TYR A 822 -5.98 -23.85 -22.83
N ILE A 823 -6.30 -23.58 -24.10
CA ILE A 823 -7.64 -23.20 -24.54
C ILE A 823 -8.09 -24.22 -25.59
N GLU A 824 -9.16 -24.93 -25.30
CA GLU A 824 -9.82 -25.83 -26.23
C GLU A 824 -11.27 -25.36 -26.41
N ILE A 825 -11.72 -25.15 -27.65
CA ILE A 825 -13.08 -24.62 -27.89
C ILE A 825 -13.65 -24.99 -29.27
N PHE A 826 -14.98 -24.97 -29.38
CA PHE A 826 -15.72 -25.08 -30.65
C PHE A 826 -15.97 -23.77 -31.39
N GLY A 827 -15.71 -22.62 -30.75
CA GLY A 827 -15.98 -21.27 -31.24
C GLY A 827 -14.73 -20.49 -31.63
N ARG A 828 -14.58 -19.25 -31.14
CA ARG A 828 -13.45 -18.36 -31.42
C ARG A 828 -12.49 -18.32 -30.24
N SER A 829 -11.20 -18.33 -30.52
CA SER A 829 -10.18 -18.32 -29.46
C SER A 829 -8.98 -17.47 -29.81
N ALA A 830 -8.32 -16.93 -28.80
CA ALA A 830 -6.95 -16.45 -28.90
C ALA A 830 -6.24 -16.47 -27.55
N ALA A 831 -4.95 -16.13 -27.50
CA ALA A 831 -4.29 -15.91 -26.22
C ALA A 831 -4.72 -14.56 -25.61
N ILE A 832 -4.69 -13.47 -26.39
CA ILE A 832 -4.98 -12.11 -25.90
C ILE A 832 -6.45 -11.72 -26.14
N VAL A 833 -6.90 -11.66 -27.39
CA VAL A 833 -8.26 -11.17 -27.73
C VAL A 833 -9.03 -12.20 -28.55
N GLY A 834 -10.12 -12.75 -27.99
CA GLY A 834 -10.92 -13.78 -28.66
C GLY A 834 -11.71 -13.22 -29.84
N PHE A 835 -12.44 -12.13 -29.62
CA PHE A 835 -13.26 -11.49 -30.64
C PHE A 835 -13.40 -9.97 -30.44
N VAL A 836 -13.46 -9.22 -31.54
CA VAL A 836 -13.73 -7.78 -31.53
C VAL A 836 -15.16 -7.52 -32.02
N GLU A 837 -16.02 -7.02 -31.13
CA GLU A 837 -17.43 -6.68 -31.36
C GLU A 837 -17.60 -5.18 -31.72
N GLN A 838 -18.51 -4.87 -32.67
CA GLN A 838 -18.74 -3.50 -33.15
C GLN A 838 -19.98 -2.85 -32.50
N ASN A 839 -19.88 -1.54 -32.22
CA ASN A 839 -21.00 -0.60 -32.13
C ASN A 839 -20.82 0.56 -33.11
N SER A 840 -21.92 1.03 -33.72
CA SER A 840 -21.99 1.68 -35.03
C SER A 840 -21.37 3.08 -35.20
N ASN A 841 -20.60 3.62 -34.25
CA ASN A 841 -20.16 5.04 -34.30
C ASN A 841 -18.75 5.37 -33.74
N SER A 842 -17.88 4.39 -33.43
CA SER A 842 -16.60 4.66 -32.75
C SER A 842 -15.35 4.19 -33.49
N LYS A 843 -14.22 4.87 -33.26
CA LYS A 843 -12.93 4.66 -33.93
C LYS A 843 -11.85 4.26 -32.92
N ASP A 844 -11.08 3.25 -33.31
CA ASP A 844 -9.78 2.84 -32.78
C ASP A 844 -9.80 1.73 -31.70
N VAL A 845 -9.34 0.53 -32.10
CA VAL A 845 -8.89 -0.56 -31.20
C VAL A 845 -7.39 -0.69 -31.39
N LEU A 846 -6.64 -0.67 -30.29
CA LEU A 846 -5.18 -0.82 -30.29
C LEU A 846 -4.79 -2.06 -29.46
N ILE A 847 -4.06 -2.97 -30.08
CA ILE A 847 -3.35 -4.06 -29.40
C ILE A 847 -1.87 -3.84 -29.65
N ASP A 848 -1.12 -3.46 -28.63
CA ASP A 848 0.28 -3.05 -28.82
C ASP A 848 1.25 -3.68 -27.82
N SER A 849 2.39 -4.16 -28.30
CA SER A 849 3.44 -4.68 -27.42
C SER A 849 2.95 -5.87 -26.57
N CYS A 850 2.18 -6.77 -27.17
CA CYS A 850 1.65 -7.98 -26.54
C CYS A 850 2.27 -9.25 -27.15
N PHE A 851 2.34 -10.34 -26.38
CA PHE A 851 2.83 -11.61 -26.90
C PHE A 851 2.12 -12.84 -26.34
N SER A 852 2.23 -13.94 -27.06
CA SER A 852 1.89 -15.28 -26.57
C SER A 852 2.98 -16.26 -26.99
N ASP A 853 3.60 -16.97 -26.07
CA ASP A 853 4.73 -17.85 -26.43
C ASP A 853 4.32 -19.32 -26.65
N GLU A 854 5.29 -20.18 -26.90
CA GLU A 854 5.12 -21.61 -27.19
C GLU A 854 4.50 -22.42 -26.02
N THR A 855 4.43 -21.85 -24.82
CA THR A 855 3.78 -22.48 -23.66
C THR A 855 2.25 -22.32 -23.69
N VAL A 856 1.72 -21.58 -24.67
CA VAL A 856 0.28 -21.42 -24.92
C VAL A 856 -0.16 -22.42 -25.98
N THR A 857 -1.11 -23.30 -25.65
CA THR A 857 -1.74 -24.21 -26.59
C THR A 857 -3.20 -23.82 -26.81
N ILE A 858 -3.58 -23.65 -28.09
CA ILE A 858 -4.95 -23.38 -28.48
C ILE A 858 -5.42 -24.48 -29.43
N VAL A 859 -6.40 -25.26 -28.99
CA VAL A 859 -6.98 -26.40 -29.69
C VAL A 859 -8.38 -26.06 -30.19
N HIS A 860 -8.64 -26.42 -31.45
CA HIS A 860 -9.98 -26.39 -32.01
C HIS A 860 -10.54 -27.78 -32.21
N SER A 861 -11.61 -28.13 -31.48
CA SER A 861 -12.12 -29.50 -31.40
C SER A 861 -13.10 -29.89 -32.54
N ARG A 862 -13.39 -29.00 -33.51
CA ARG A 862 -14.17 -29.38 -34.72
C ARG A 862 -13.30 -29.93 -35.85
N LEU A 863 -13.83 -30.95 -36.52
CA LEU A 863 -13.30 -31.52 -37.77
C LEU A 863 -13.98 -30.99 -39.07
N ASN A 864 -15.04 -30.17 -38.97
CA ASN A 864 -15.87 -29.78 -40.14
C ASN A 864 -16.00 -28.25 -40.35
N GLU A 865 -16.10 -27.85 -41.64
CA GLU A 865 -16.17 -26.51 -42.24
C GLU A 865 -17.35 -25.62 -41.81
N ALA A 866 -17.51 -25.31 -40.53
CA ALA A 866 -18.52 -24.33 -40.12
C ALA A 866 -17.96 -22.90 -40.14
N THR A 867 -18.72 -21.98 -40.74
CA THR A 867 -18.46 -20.54 -40.78
C THR A 867 -18.32 -19.96 -39.36
N GLY A 868 -17.20 -19.27 -39.07
CA GLY A 868 -17.04 -18.48 -37.84
C GLY A 868 -16.05 -19.03 -36.79
N VAL A 869 -15.37 -20.13 -37.11
CA VAL A 869 -14.31 -20.76 -36.29
C VAL A 869 -12.94 -20.11 -36.57
N CYS A 870 -12.22 -19.70 -35.52
CA CYS A 870 -10.87 -19.14 -35.64
C CYS A 870 -10.05 -19.24 -34.33
N SER A 871 -8.75 -19.47 -34.46
CA SER A 871 -7.79 -19.54 -33.34
C SER A 871 -6.58 -18.65 -33.59
N GLY A 872 -6.49 -17.55 -32.86
CA GLY A 872 -5.46 -16.53 -32.98
C GLY A 872 -4.34 -16.70 -31.95
N GLY A 873 -3.10 -16.40 -32.32
CA GLY A 873 -2.05 -16.22 -31.31
C GLY A 873 -2.29 -14.95 -30.49
N ILE A 874 -2.56 -13.82 -31.16
CA ILE A 874 -2.91 -12.54 -30.51
C ILE A 874 -4.41 -12.27 -30.58
N MET A 875 -4.99 -12.34 -31.78
CA MET A 875 -6.40 -12.01 -32.01
C MET A 875 -7.16 -13.11 -32.77
N GLY A 876 -8.32 -13.52 -32.28
CA GLY A 876 -9.15 -14.56 -32.88
C GLY A 876 -9.89 -14.06 -34.12
N GLY A 877 -10.74 -13.04 -34.01
CA GLY A 877 -11.31 -12.43 -35.22
C GLY A 877 -12.30 -11.28 -35.03
N THR A 878 -12.83 -10.80 -36.15
CA THR A 878 -13.84 -9.72 -36.19
C THR A 878 -14.79 -9.87 -37.39
N LEU A 879 -16.03 -9.35 -37.26
CA LEU A 879 -17.08 -9.42 -38.29
C LEU A 879 -17.29 -8.11 -39.07
N PHE A 880 -17.21 -6.94 -38.42
CA PHE A 880 -17.47 -5.61 -39.00
C PHE A 880 -16.54 -4.57 -38.34
N THR A 881 -15.91 -3.68 -39.11
CA THR A 881 -14.68 -3.02 -38.65
C THR A 881 -14.85 -1.64 -37.98
N PRO A 882 -14.32 -1.46 -36.76
CA PRO A 882 -13.58 -0.25 -36.38
C PRO A 882 -12.16 -0.26 -37.00
N ASP A 883 -11.42 0.85 -36.93
CA ASP A 883 -9.98 0.87 -37.23
C ASP A 883 -9.25 0.07 -36.12
N ILE A 884 -8.65 -1.08 -36.47
CA ILE A 884 -7.93 -1.99 -35.57
C ILE A 884 -6.45 -1.98 -35.93
N LYS A 885 -5.60 -1.66 -34.95
CA LYS A 885 -4.15 -1.75 -35.09
C LYS A 885 -3.60 -2.79 -34.12
N VAL A 886 -2.92 -3.80 -34.68
CA VAL A 886 -2.12 -4.76 -33.92
C VAL A 886 -0.65 -4.44 -34.19
N SER A 887 0.05 -3.86 -33.22
CA SER A 887 1.43 -3.41 -33.41
C SER A 887 2.41 -3.98 -32.40
N ASN A 888 3.65 -4.17 -32.82
CA ASN A 888 4.73 -4.66 -31.97
C ASN A 888 4.37 -5.95 -31.21
N CYS A 889 3.65 -6.87 -31.86
CA CYS A 889 3.18 -8.10 -31.21
C CYS A 889 3.83 -9.35 -31.83
N TYR A 890 4.00 -10.41 -31.03
CA TYR A 890 4.46 -11.68 -31.58
C TYR A 890 3.77 -12.89 -30.97
N SER A 891 3.70 -13.99 -31.73
CA SER A 891 3.17 -15.24 -31.21
C SER A 891 3.97 -16.45 -31.68
N THR A 892 4.38 -17.28 -30.73
CA THR A 892 4.89 -18.64 -30.94
C THR A 892 3.94 -19.73 -30.40
N ALA A 893 2.73 -19.34 -29.97
CA ALA A 893 1.70 -20.23 -29.42
C ALA A 893 1.37 -21.43 -30.33
N VAL A 894 1.18 -22.60 -29.74
CA VAL A 894 0.87 -23.85 -30.45
C VAL A 894 -0.61 -23.87 -30.83
N LEU A 895 -0.91 -23.58 -32.09
CA LEU A 895 -2.27 -23.60 -32.64
C LEU A 895 -2.57 -24.96 -33.30
N LYS A 896 -3.55 -25.70 -32.77
CA LYS A 896 -3.95 -27.03 -33.27
C LYS A 896 -5.39 -26.99 -33.79
N GLY A 897 -5.60 -27.20 -35.08
CA GLY A 897 -6.95 -27.24 -35.65
C GLY A 897 -6.97 -27.05 -37.18
N PRO A 898 -8.01 -27.55 -37.88
CA PRO A 898 -8.02 -27.57 -39.34
C PRO A 898 -8.40 -26.24 -40.03
N TYR A 899 -8.93 -25.24 -39.32
CA TYR A 899 -9.52 -24.04 -39.92
C TYR A 899 -9.04 -22.72 -39.30
N SER A 900 -8.71 -21.75 -40.17
CA SER A 900 -8.48 -20.33 -39.86
C SER A 900 -7.61 -20.06 -38.62
N SER A 901 -6.38 -20.57 -38.57
CA SER A 901 -5.42 -20.28 -37.48
C SER A 901 -4.35 -19.29 -37.93
N GLY A 902 -4.15 -18.22 -37.15
CA GLY A 902 -3.17 -17.18 -37.46
C GLY A 902 -2.40 -16.76 -36.21
N LYS A 903 -1.06 -16.70 -36.29
CA LYS A 903 -0.19 -16.32 -35.18
C LYS A 903 -0.48 -14.90 -34.69
N ILE A 904 -0.84 -13.97 -35.58
CA ILE A 904 -1.25 -12.62 -35.16
C ILE A 904 -2.77 -12.50 -35.17
N ILE A 905 -3.43 -12.75 -36.31
CA ILE A 905 -4.88 -12.61 -36.45
C ILE A 905 -5.45 -13.84 -37.13
N ALA A 906 -6.49 -14.47 -36.59
CA ALA A 906 -7.00 -15.70 -37.16
C ALA A 906 -8.05 -15.51 -38.27
N SER A 907 -9.09 -14.68 -38.10
CA SER A 907 -10.09 -14.43 -39.16
C SER A 907 -10.62 -12.99 -39.22
N ILE A 908 -10.83 -12.49 -40.45
CA ILE A 908 -11.46 -11.20 -40.75
C ILE A 908 -12.51 -11.42 -41.84
N TRP A 909 -13.77 -11.03 -41.60
CA TRP A 909 -14.90 -11.36 -42.49
C TRP A 909 -15.30 -10.25 -43.49
N MET A 910 -15.35 -8.97 -43.09
CA MET A 910 -15.82 -7.87 -43.97
C MET A 910 -15.01 -6.56 -43.77
N ALA A 911 -14.55 -5.97 -44.89
CA ALA A 911 -13.87 -4.67 -45.08
C ALA A 911 -12.41 -4.51 -44.55
N PRO A 912 -11.38 -4.55 -45.40
CA PRO A 912 -9.98 -4.80 -45.01
C PRO A 912 -9.04 -3.59 -44.95
N GLU A 913 -9.52 -2.37 -45.20
CA GLU A 913 -8.65 -1.16 -45.20
C GLU A 913 -8.39 -0.61 -43.79
N SER A 914 -9.02 -1.18 -42.77
CA SER A 914 -9.03 -0.67 -41.39
C SER A 914 -8.35 -1.60 -40.38
N VAL A 915 -7.78 -2.75 -40.80
CA VAL A 915 -7.05 -3.67 -39.90
C VAL A 915 -5.58 -3.73 -40.30
N VAL A 916 -4.70 -3.25 -39.43
CA VAL A 916 -3.25 -3.14 -39.68
C VAL A 916 -2.47 -4.01 -38.71
N ALA A 917 -1.50 -4.77 -39.23
CA ALA A 917 -0.47 -5.42 -38.42
C ALA A 917 0.87 -4.72 -38.66
N GLU A 918 1.53 -4.20 -37.63
CA GLU A 918 2.77 -3.43 -37.78
C GLU A 918 3.84 -3.94 -36.82
N ASN A 919 5.06 -4.20 -37.31
CA ASN A 919 6.16 -4.71 -36.47
C ASN A 919 5.80 -6.01 -35.74
N CYS A 920 5.11 -6.92 -36.42
CA CYS A 920 4.63 -8.18 -35.82
C CYS A 920 5.34 -9.40 -36.41
N PHE A 921 5.46 -10.49 -35.65
CA PHE A 921 5.97 -11.74 -36.21
C PHE A 921 5.40 -13.01 -35.58
N GLY A 922 5.50 -14.13 -36.29
CA GLY A 922 5.17 -15.45 -35.75
C GLY A 922 5.77 -16.61 -36.51
N ASP A 923 5.95 -17.74 -35.85
CA ASP A 923 6.55 -18.98 -36.36
C ASP A 923 5.56 -19.86 -37.15
N GLY A 924 4.54 -19.24 -37.74
CA GLY A 924 3.56 -19.87 -38.62
C GLY A 924 2.78 -18.79 -39.37
N LYS A 925 1.69 -19.19 -40.03
CA LYS A 925 0.83 -18.24 -40.78
C LYS A 925 0.44 -17.06 -39.90
N MET A 926 0.75 -15.83 -40.33
CA MET A 926 0.31 -14.65 -39.58
C MET A 926 -1.21 -14.53 -39.58
N TRP A 927 -1.85 -14.89 -40.70
CA TRP A 927 -3.30 -14.88 -40.87
C TRP A 927 -3.90 -16.24 -41.24
N GLY A 928 -5.03 -16.58 -40.61
CA GLY A 928 -5.69 -17.87 -40.75
C GLY A 928 -6.62 -17.99 -41.96
N CYS A 929 -7.60 -17.09 -42.13
CA CYS A 929 -8.51 -17.08 -43.29
C CYS A 929 -9.05 -15.68 -43.63
N THR A 930 -9.10 -15.38 -44.93
CA THR A 930 -9.79 -14.22 -45.53
C THR A 930 -10.96 -14.73 -46.38
N SER A 931 -12.19 -14.62 -45.89
CA SER A 931 -13.38 -15.21 -46.55
C SER A 931 -13.96 -14.34 -47.68
N SER A 932 -13.40 -13.16 -47.96
CA SER A 932 -13.78 -12.35 -49.11
C SER A 932 -12.54 -11.87 -49.87
N GLY A 933 -12.50 -12.18 -51.17
CA GLY A 933 -11.37 -11.96 -52.09
C GLY A 933 -11.02 -10.50 -52.39
N ASN A 934 -11.12 -9.60 -51.41
CA ASN A 934 -10.73 -8.19 -51.48
C ASN A 934 -9.83 -7.73 -50.31
N ALA A 935 -9.36 -8.63 -49.44
CA ALA A 935 -8.76 -8.25 -48.16
C ALA A 935 -7.25 -8.38 -48.06
N LEU A 936 -6.55 -7.29 -48.38
CA LEU A 936 -5.17 -7.06 -47.99
C LEU A 936 -4.91 -5.56 -47.97
N LYS A 937 -4.94 -4.93 -46.80
CA LYS A 937 -4.12 -3.74 -46.60
C LYS A 937 -3.45 -3.82 -45.22
N THR A 938 -2.26 -4.40 -45.26
CA THR A 938 -1.05 -3.90 -44.60
C THR A 938 -0.59 -4.61 -43.34
N ALA A 939 0.12 -5.72 -43.54
CA ALA A 939 1.22 -6.10 -42.66
C ALA A 939 2.43 -5.21 -43.03
N TYR A 940 2.82 -4.32 -42.13
CA TYR A 940 4.01 -3.47 -42.27
C TYR A 940 5.12 -4.04 -41.41
N ASN A 941 6.33 -4.14 -41.98
CA ASN A 941 7.52 -4.53 -41.23
C ASN A 941 7.30 -5.80 -40.37
N SER A 942 6.65 -6.81 -40.97
CA SER A 942 6.15 -7.98 -40.24
C SER A 942 6.61 -9.28 -40.91
N TYR A 943 6.83 -10.31 -40.10
CA TYR A 943 7.63 -11.49 -40.48
C TYR A 943 6.98 -12.81 -40.11
N SER A 944 7.17 -13.83 -40.94
CA SER A 944 6.59 -15.16 -40.74
C SER A 944 7.45 -16.26 -41.31
N THR A 945 7.37 -17.46 -40.72
CA THR A 945 7.92 -18.67 -41.34
C THR A 945 7.05 -19.21 -42.49
N ALA A 946 5.80 -18.79 -42.56
CA ALA A 946 4.86 -19.22 -43.60
C ALA A 946 4.89 -18.28 -44.81
N GLU A 947 4.75 -18.85 -46.00
CA GLU A 947 4.61 -18.10 -47.25
C GLU A 947 3.39 -17.17 -47.19
N PRO A 948 3.53 -15.87 -47.52
CA PRO A 948 2.38 -15.01 -47.73
C PRO A 948 1.60 -15.52 -48.94
N ASN A 949 0.28 -15.51 -48.83
CA ASN A 949 -0.55 -15.58 -50.01
C ASN A 949 -0.40 -14.28 -50.79
N ALA A 950 0.36 -14.31 -51.89
CA ALA A 950 0.71 -13.13 -52.69
C ALA A 950 -0.50 -12.34 -53.22
N THR A 951 -1.71 -12.91 -53.21
CA THR A 951 -2.95 -12.24 -53.63
C THR A 951 -3.59 -11.45 -52.47
N TYR A 952 -3.39 -11.90 -51.23
CA TYR A 952 -4.20 -11.48 -50.08
C TYR A 952 -3.39 -11.11 -48.82
N THR A 953 -2.06 -11.19 -48.83
CA THR A 953 -1.17 -10.89 -47.68
C THR A 953 0.21 -10.34 -48.13
N ASN A 954 0.89 -9.52 -47.30
CA ASN A 954 2.13 -8.82 -47.70
C ASN A 954 3.28 -8.85 -46.66
N TRP A 955 3.28 -9.80 -45.72
CA TRP A 955 4.41 -9.97 -44.78
C TRP A 955 5.66 -10.56 -45.46
N THR A 956 6.81 -10.44 -44.82
CA THR A 956 8.07 -11.03 -45.28
C THR A 956 8.21 -12.46 -44.76
N GLN A 957 8.40 -13.41 -45.67
CA GLN A 957 8.72 -14.79 -45.28
C GLN A 957 10.22 -14.92 -44.95
N LEU A 958 10.53 -15.56 -43.82
CA LEU A 958 11.89 -15.87 -43.37
C LEU A 958 11.93 -17.31 -42.81
N SER A 959 13.06 -18.00 -42.83
CA SER A 959 13.19 -19.26 -42.08
C SER A 959 13.22 -18.99 -40.56
N ALA A 960 12.94 -20.00 -39.74
CA ALA A 960 13.08 -19.88 -38.28
C ALA A 960 14.49 -19.42 -37.88
N GLU A 961 15.53 -19.96 -38.53
CA GLU A 961 16.94 -19.58 -38.31
C GLU A 961 17.23 -18.11 -38.64
N GLN A 962 16.57 -17.55 -39.66
CA GLN A 962 16.70 -16.13 -40.01
C GLN A 962 16.00 -15.22 -39.02
N MET A 963 15.01 -15.75 -38.29
CA MET A 963 14.20 -15.02 -37.33
C MET A 963 14.71 -15.15 -35.88
N GLN A 964 15.81 -15.86 -35.63
CA GLN A 964 16.35 -16.13 -34.30
C GLN A 964 17.79 -15.64 -34.14
N GLY A 965 18.21 -15.37 -32.91
CA GLY A 965 19.59 -14.98 -32.62
C GLY A 965 20.00 -13.70 -33.32
N GLU A 966 21.31 -13.53 -33.53
CA GLU A 966 21.88 -12.38 -34.24
C GLU A 966 21.35 -12.23 -35.67
N ASN A 967 20.85 -13.31 -36.31
CA ASN A 967 20.25 -13.23 -37.64
C ASN A 967 19.00 -12.34 -37.66
N ALA A 968 18.24 -12.29 -36.55
CA ALA A 968 17.05 -11.46 -36.47
C ALA A 968 17.37 -9.96 -36.58
N LEU A 969 18.56 -9.50 -36.13
CA LEU A 969 18.99 -8.09 -36.25
C LEU A 969 19.02 -7.60 -37.70
N ILE A 970 19.37 -8.50 -38.62
CA ILE A 970 19.52 -8.18 -40.03
C ILE A 970 18.20 -8.38 -40.77
N ASN A 971 17.51 -9.48 -40.48
CA ASN A 971 16.36 -9.91 -41.27
C ASN A 971 15.04 -9.31 -40.77
N MET A 972 14.97 -8.85 -39.51
CA MET A 972 13.75 -8.37 -38.85
C MET A 972 13.98 -6.99 -38.19
N PRO A 973 14.06 -5.88 -38.95
CA PRO A 973 14.16 -4.51 -38.42
C PRO A 973 12.90 -4.04 -37.67
N LEU A 974 12.48 -4.74 -36.62
CA LEU A 974 11.26 -4.53 -35.83
C LEU A 974 11.25 -3.24 -34.98
N GLY A 975 12.34 -2.46 -35.00
CA GLY A 975 12.47 -1.20 -34.26
C GLY A 975 12.80 -1.38 -32.78
N ASP A 976 12.77 -0.28 -32.03
CA ASP A 976 13.35 -0.21 -30.67
C ASP A 976 12.51 -0.89 -29.58
N LYS A 977 11.31 -1.39 -29.87
CA LYS A 977 10.49 -2.12 -28.89
C LYS A 977 10.93 -3.57 -28.70
N PHE A 978 11.67 -4.13 -29.65
CA PHE A 978 12.16 -5.51 -29.60
C PHE A 978 13.64 -5.55 -29.24
N MET A 979 14.04 -6.61 -28.58
CA MET A 979 15.44 -6.98 -28.40
C MET A 979 15.68 -8.40 -28.84
N VAL A 980 16.89 -8.64 -29.32
CA VAL A 980 17.30 -9.95 -29.81
C VAL A 980 17.77 -10.81 -28.64
N THR A 981 17.35 -12.06 -28.66
CA THR A 981 17.78 -13.12 -27.74
C THR A 981 18.43 -14.25 -28.56
N ASP A 982 18.92 -15.31 -27.92
CA ASP A 982 19.39 -16.52 -28.62
C ASP A 982 18.26 -17.18 -29.44
N GLY A 983 17.00 -16.97 -29.04
CA GLY A 983 15.80 -17.41 -29.75
C GLY A 983 15.18 -16.30 -30.60
N TYR A 984 13.85 -16.31 -30.71
CA TYR A 984 13.12 -15.23 -31.39
C TYR A 984 13.29 -13.89 -30.63
N PRO A 985 13.21 -12.74 -31.31
CA PRO A 985 13.19 -11.44 -30.63
C PRO A 985 12.09 -11.36 -29.57
N VAL A 986 12.37 -10.75 -28.43
CA VAL A 986 11.38 -10.53 -27.37
C VAL A 986 11.12 -9.04 -27.21
N LEU A 987 9.99 -8.70 -26.60
CA LEU A 987 9.63 -7.31 -26.34
C LEU A 987 10.40 -6.79 -25.12
N LYS A 988 11.05 -5.62 -25.27
CA LYS A 988 11.88 -5.01 -24.21
C LYS A 988 11.11 -4.72 -22.94
N VAL A 989 9.81 -4.39 -23.04
CA VAL A 989 8.96 -4.08 -21.88
C VAL A 989 8.84 -5.25 -20.90
N PHE A 990 8.97 -6.50 -21.37
CA PHE A 990 8.97 -7.70 -20.54
C PHE A 990 10.38 -8.15 -20.14
N ASN A 991 11.41 -7.55 -20.73
CA ASN A 991 12.79 -7.75 -20.34
C ASN A 991 13.26 -6.50 -19.59
N LYS A 992 12.49 -6.13 -18.55
CA LYS A 992 13.00 -5.30 -17.47
C LYS A 992 14.28 -5.99 -17.04
N THR A 993 15.44 -5.34 -17.24
CA THR A 993 16.71 -5.91 -16.81
C THR A 993 16.48 -6.36 -15.38
N PRO A 994 16.72 -7.64 -15.04
CA PRO A 994 16.76 -7.98 -13.65
C PRO A 994 17.79 -7.01 -13.09
N VAL A 995 17.36 -6.14 -12.18
CA VAL A 995 18.20 -5.95 -11.01
C VAL A 995 18.47 -7.40 -10.62
N THR A 996 19.72 -7.84 -10.75
CA THR A 996 20.14 -9.15 -10.27
C THR A 996 19.32 -9.44 -9.03
N PRO A 997 18.57 -10.56 -8.91
CA PRO A 997 18.15 -10.92 -7.57
C PRO A 997 19.47 -10.98 -6.84
N ASP A 998 19.65 -10.04 -5.91
CA ASP A 998 20.87 -9.97 -5.14
C ASP A 998 21.14 -11.40 -4.69
N VAL A 999 22.38 -11.88 -4.86
CA VAL A 999 22.76 -13.11 -4.17
C VAL A 999 22.35 -12.84 -2.74
N LEU A 1000 21.30 -13.51 -2.28
CA LEU A 1000 20.70 -13.18 -1.01
C LEU A 1000 21.73 -13.63 0.02
N LEU A 1001 22.57 -12.69 0.49
CA LEU A 1001 23.71 -13.03 1.34
C LEU A 1001 23.16 -13.67 2.61
N GLY A 1002 23.55 -14.89 2.88
CA GLY A 1002 22.97 -15.70 3.95
C GLY A 1002 22.02 -16.80 3.50
N ASP A 1003 21.55 -16.80 2.25
CA ASP A 1003 20.88 -17.93 1.61
C ASP A 1003 21.95 -18.94 1.18
N VAL A 1004 22.31 -19.79 2.14
CA VAL A 1004 23.37 -20.79 2.04
C VAL A 1004 22.87 -22.02 1.29
N ASN A 1005 21.57 -22.28 1.34
CA ASN A 1005 20.97 -23.49 0.78
C ASN A 1005 20.37 -23.26 -0.64
N GLY A 1006 20.18 -21.99 -1.06
CA GLY A 1006 19.70 -21.56 -2.37
C GLY A 1006 18.17 -21.59 -2.53
N ASP A 1007 17.40 -21.52 -1.44
CA ASP A 1007 15.94 -21.60 -1.45
C ASP A 1007 15.23 -20.24 -1.55
N GLY A 1008 15.99 -19.14 -1.63
CA GLY A 1008 15.49 -17.79 -1.76
C GLY A 1008 15.09 -17.12 -0.45
N LYS A 1009 15.40 -17.73 0.70
CA LYS A 1009 15.18 -17.19 2.05
C LYS A 1009 16.50 -17.15 2.83
N VAL A 1010 16.57 -16.32 3.86
CA VAL A 1010 17.66 -16.36 4.86
C VAL A 1010 17.03 -16.74 6.17
N ASP A 1011 17.07 -18.03 6.50
CA ASP A 1011 16.48 -18.54 7.73
C ASP A 1011 17.41 -19.52 8.46
N THR A 1012 16.90 -20.14 9.52
CA THR A 1012 17.71 -21.02 10.37
C THR A 1012 18.23 -22.27 9.64
N THR A 1013 17.65 -22.64 8.50
CA THR A 1013 18.12 -23.74 7.65
C THR A 1013 19.46 -23.42 7.00
N ASP A 1014 19.69 -22.17 6.60
CA ASP A 1014 20.97 -21.70 6.05
C ASP A 1014 22.08 -21.74 7.09
N LEU A 1015 21.74 -21.37 8.32
CA LEU A 1015 22.65 -21.45 9.45
C LEU A 1015 23.06 -22.89 9.77
N ALA A 1016 22.12 -23.84 9.62
CA ALA A 1016 22.43 -25.26 9.74
C ALA A 1016 23.31 -25.74 8.58
N GLY A 1017 23.01 -25.32 7.35
CA GLY A 1017 23.81 -25.61 6.15
C GLY A 1017 25.25 -25.14 6.27
N LEU A 1018 25.46 -23.91 6.72
CA LEU A 1018 26.79 -23.30 6.87
C LEU A 1018 27.61 -23.98 7.99
N LYS A 1019 26.98 -24.30 9.13
CA LYS A 1019 27.64 -25.06 10.22
C LYS A 1019 28.10 -26.44 9.76
N LEU A 1020 27.29 -27.13 8.96
CA LEU A 1020 27.62 -28.47 8.45
C LEU A 1020 28.76 -28.42 7.42
N ASN A 1021 28.80 -27.39 6.58
CA ASN A 1021 29.91 -27.17 5.66
C ASN A 1021 31.22 -26.89 6.40
N LEU A 1022 31.20 -26.01 7.40
CA LEU A 1022 32.37 -25.68 8.22
C LEU A 1022 32.88 -26.85 9.08
N ALA A 1023 31.99 -27.78 9.43
CA ALA A 1023 32.35 -29.03 10.10
C ALA A 1023 32.89 -30.11 9.14
N GLY A 1024 32.91 -29.86 7.82
CA GLY A 1024 33.33 -30.81 6.79
C GLY A 1024 32.32 -31.94 6.54
N LEU A 1025 31.06 -31.75 6.91
CA LEU A 1025 29.99 -32.74 6.86
C LEU A 1025 29.01 -32.54 5.68
N SER A 1026 29.11 -31.42 4.95
CA SER A 1026 28.35 -31.11 3.73
C SER A 1026 29.23 -30.48 2.64
N SER A 1027 29.03 -30.86 1.37
CA SER A 1027 29.79 -30.35 0.22
C SER A 1027 28.99 -29.43 -0.72
N GLU A 1028 27.70 -29.21 -0.48
CA GLU A 1028 26.85 -28.36 -1.31
C GLU A 1028 26.40 -27.14 -0.50
N ILE A 1029 26.86 -25.95 -0.91
CA ILE A 1029 26.53 -24.64 -0.36
C ILE A 1029 26.51 -23.60 -1.49
N GLY A 1030 25.52 -22.72 -1.47
CA GLY A 1030 25.28 -21.68 -2.47
C GLY A 1030 26.25 -20.50 -2.35
N LYS A 1031 26.23 -19.60 -3.34
CA LYS A 1031 27.09 -18.40 -3.35
C LYS A 1031 26.75 -17.37 -2.26
N GLY A 1032 25.57 -17.46 -1.64
CA GLY A 1032 25.17 -16.64 -0.49
C GLY A 1032 25.88 -17.02 0.82
N ALA A 1033 26.69 -18.09 0.83
CA ALA A 1033 27.41 -18.56 2.01
C ALA A 1033 28.69 -17.79 2.36
N ASP A 1034 29.21 -16.98 1.44
CA ASP A 1034 30.30 -16.02 1.69
C ASP A 1034 29.66 -14.67 2.04
N LEU A 1035 29.24 -14.53 3.31
CA LEU A 1035 28.45 -13.38 3.78
C LEU A 1035 29.29 -12.12 3.92
N ASN A 1036 30.59 -12.27 4.14
CA ASN A 1036 31.51 -11.15 4.27
C ASN A 1036 32.20 -10.76 2.95
N GLY A 1037 32.03 -11.57 1.89
CA GLY A 1037 32.52 -11.32 0.53
C GLY A 1037 34.03 -11.46 0.38
N ASP A 1038 34.71 -12.16 1.29
CA ASP A 1038 36.16 -12.30 1.30
C ASP A 1038 36.70 -13.43 0.40
N GLY A 1039 35.79 -14.21 -0.18
CA GLY A 1039 36.08 -15.31 -1.09
C GLY A 1039 36.36 -16.64 -0.39
N ASN A 1040 36.31 -16.69 0.95
CA ASN A 1040 36.41 -17.90 1.77
C ASN A 1040 35.13 -18.09 2.57
N ILE A 1041 34.79 -19.35 2.86
CA ILE A 1041 33.58 -19.68 3.63
C ILE A 1041 34.08 -20.26 4.95
N ASP A 1042 34.06 -19.43 5.99
CA ASP A 1042 34.64 -19.75 7.29
C ASP A 1042 33.75 -19.35 8.49
N THR A 1043 34.29 -19.46 9.70
CA THR A 1043 33.53 -19.16 10.93
C THR A 1043 33.07 -17.70 11.04
N THR A 1044 33.64 -16.81 10.23
CA THR A 1044 33.29 -15.39 10.11
C THR A 1044 31.95 -15.23 9.39
N ASP A 1045 31.73 -15.98 8.30
CA ASP A 1045 30.44 -16.03 7.60
C ASP A 1045 29.35 -16.65 8.48
N LEU A 1046 29.74 -17.65 9.28
CA LEU A 1046 28.84 -18.25 10.26
C LEU A 1046 28.43 -17.27 11.36
N ALA A 1047 29.32 -16.37 11.78
CA ALA A 1047 29.00 -15.33 12.75
C ALA A 1047 28.10 -14.26 12.12
N ALA A 1048 28.40 -13.85 10.88
CA ALA A 1048 27.58 -12.93 10.11
C ALA A 1048 26.16 -13.47 9.87
N LEU A 1049 26.02 -14.76 9.56
CA LEU A 1049 24.71 -15.38 9.32
C LEU A 1049 23.89 -15.48 10.61
N LYS A 1050 24.53 -15.71 11.76
CA LYS A 1050 23.85 -15.69 13.06
C LYS A 1050 23.36 -14.30 13.46
N LEU A 1051 24.14 -13.27 13.17
CA LEU A 1051 23.75 -11.88 13.43
C LEU A 1051 22.57 -11.51 12.52
N LYS A 1052 22.68 -11.82 11.23
CA LYS A 1052 21.62 -11.62 10.25
C LYS A 1052 20.30 -12.31 10.63
N LEU A 1053 20.34 -13.55 11.12
CA LEU A 1053 19.15 -14.28 11.60
C LEU A 1053 18.61 -13.81 12.96
N ALA A 1054 19.42 -13.08 13.72
CA ALA A 1054 19.02 -12.45 14.97
C ALA A 1054 18.59 -10.99 14.77
N GLY A 1055 18.53 -10.51 13.52
CA GLY A 1055 18.19 -9.13 13.15
C GLY A 1055 19.27 -8.09 13.48
N LEU A 1056 20.54 -8.51 13.60
CA LEU A 1056 21.71 -7.73 14.07
C LEU A 1056 22.76 -7.46 13.00
#